data_AF-A0A965RAP0-F1
#
_entry.id   AF-A0A965RAP0-F1
#
_cell.length_a   1.000
_cell.length_b   1.000
_cell.length_c   1.000
_cell.angle_alpha   90.00
_cell.angle_beta   90.00
_cell.angle_gamma   90.00
#
_symmetry.space_group_name_H-M   'P 1'
#
loop_
_entity.id
_entity.type
_entity.pdbx_description
1 polymer ?
#
loop_
_entity_poly.entity_id
_entity_poly.type
_entity_poly.pdbx_seq_one_letter_code
_entity_poly.pdbx_strand_id
1 'polypeptide(L)'
;MTSSENDWIVLKFGGTSVSSVSNWRNIRGIALDRLASGANVLIVHSALSGVTDRLERLLAAAVEGGHPPLFEELRHRHLDLASSLGIAEASDLLEPFFNELSTLLVAVHSTRGSDDRTRARVMAMGELLATTIGARFLRINDLDAAWVDARDYLKATSRAAATVRAEYLSATCDFAPSDDIRNRLAARGRLLVTQGFIASNTAGETVLLGRGGSDTSGAYFAGLLRARQLEIWTDVPGMFSANPRATAGARQLLELTFDEAQEVATAGAKVLHPRCLLPAREYSIPIFVYATQAPQMRGTRISQSPPSDAAQVKAVCVKKGVTLISLESPGMWHEVGFLADAFQIFKQHGLSVDLVSTSETNVTVSLDPQANAIDQLVLQRLQADLAVLGRAEIIGPCASVSLVGRNIRSILHQLGPALELFAEQRIYLVSQAANDLNLTFVVDESQGDRLVDDLHHLLVDPVRDDAVLGPTWQQLFASATPKPPGMPPWWSRKRQALLALMATRDSAYVYDLETVRDRCRKLKELKSIDRVSYAMKANPHPSILREVRQGGVAIECVSRGEVERAISSLPDIDRKEVLFTPNFAAREEYVWAFEQGVTVTLDSLYPLEYWPDVFAGRDIFVRLDPGEGRGHHAHVRTGGIESKFGVARGEVEVLRTLASKVGARVIGLHAHAGSGVFDVNNWRDTGQYLSSLLLGFPDVRVLDLGGGIGVPDRLGAPEFDFAAFDSALLELKKSLGDIALWIEPGRYVVAEAGVLLAKVTQIKGKGHASFVGVATGMNSLIRPALYGAHHDIVNLTRIEDQDTMLCDVVGPICETGDVLGHSRALPRGTQEGDVVLIATAGAYGASMSSNYNLRAPAEECVLVI
;
A
#
# COMPACT_ATOMS: atom_id res chain seq x y z
N MET A 1 -9.05 37.98 36.10
CA MET A 1 -9.59 36.61 36.28
C MET A 1 -10.93 36.56 35.59
N THR A 2 -10.96 36.21 34.30
CA THR A 2 -12.20 36.09 33.52
C THR A 2 -11.99 35.03 32.44
N SER A 3 -12.91 34.06 32.37
CA SER A 3 -13.14 33.03 31.33
C SER A 3 -12.54 31.61 31.44
N SER A 4 -12.34 31.04 32.63
CA SER A 4 -12.02 29.59 32.77
C SER A 4 -13.23 28.67 32.91
N GLU A 5 -14.46 29.18 32.92
CA GLU A 5 -15.64 28.39 33.35
C GLU A 5 -16.31 27.57 32.24
N ASN A 6 -15.94 27.72 30.96
CA ASN A 6 -16.63 27.05 29.84
C ASN A 6 -15.69 26.62 28.69
N ASP A 7 -14.57 25.97 29.02
CA ASP A 7 -13.70 25.33 28.03
C ASP A 7 -14.35 24.02 27.51
N TRP A 8 -14.47 23.84 26.19
CA TRP A 8 -15.15 22.68 25.58
C TRP A 8 -14.19 21.86 24.69
N ILE A 9 -14.32 20.54 24.76
CA ILE A 9 -13.72 19.60 23.80
C ILE A 9 -14.86 18.84 23.12
N VAL A 10 -14.84 18.82 21.78
CA VAL A 10 -15.81 18.06 21.00
C VAL A 10 -15.17 16.75 20.57
N LEU A 11 -15.80 15.63 20.90
CA LEU A 11 -15.35 14.29 20.54
C LEU A 11 -16.32 13.71 19.52
N LYS A 12 -15.88 13.50 18.28
CA LYS A 12 -16.67 12.87 17.24
C LYS A 12 -16.29 11.39 17.10
N PHE A 13 -17.25 10.47 17.22
CA PHE A 13 -17.03 9.03 16.94
C PHE A 13 -17.77 8.57 15.68
N GLY A 14 -17.09 7.81 14.82
CA GLY A 14 -17.70 7.16 13.66
C GLY A 14 -18.54 5.92 14.01
N GLY A 15 -19.31 5.42 13.04
CA GLY A 15 -20.22 4.29 13.27
C GLY A 15 -19.52 2.99 13.72
N THR A 16 -18.33 2.70 13.18
CA THR A 16 -17.49 1.57 13.62
C THR A 16 -17.04 1.73 15.08
N SER A 17 -16.79 2.97 15.52
CA SER A 17 -16.38 3.28 16.88
C SER A 17 -17.50 3.02 17.89
N VAL A 18 -18.76 3.27 17.56
CA VAL A 18 -19.88 3.11 18.51
C VAL A 18 -20.61 1.77 18.43
N SER A 19 -20.11 0.83 17.62
CA SER A 19 -20.81 -0.45 17.32
C SER A 19 -20.40 -1.64 18.20
N SER A 20 -19.47 -1.47 19.14
CA SER A 20 -18.93 -2.56 19.95
C SER A 20 -18.80 -2.19 21.43
N VAL A 21 -18.95 -3.20 22.30
CA VAL A 21 -18.81 -3.04 23.75
C VAL A 21 -17.39 -2.61 24.14
N SER A 22 -16.36 -3.17 23.49
CA SER A 22 -14.96 -2.82 23.75
C SER A 22 -14.71 -1.34 23.46
N ASN A 23 -15.24 -0.81 22.35
CA ASN A 23 -15.05 0.59 22.03
C ASN A 23 -15.82 1.51 22.98
N TRP A 24 -17.01 1.13 23.45
CA TRP A 24 -17.73 1.91 24.46
C TRP A 24 -16.96 2.01 25.79
N ARG A 25 -16.23 0.96 26.18
CA ARG A 25 -15.28 1.05 27.31
C ARG A 25 -14.16 2.05 27.06
N ASN A 26 -13.60 2.08 25.85
CA ASN A 26 -12.59 3.06 25.46
C ASN A 26 -13.17 4.48 25.42
N ILE A 27 -14.37 4.68 24.86
CA ILE A 27 -15.09 5.97 24.82
C ILE A 27 -15.28 6.52 26.24
N ARG A 28 -15.68 5.66 27.20
CA ARG A 28 -15.77 6.02 28.62
C ARG A 28 -14.41 6.51 29.16
N GLY A 29 -13.33 5.78 28.90
CA GLY A 29 -11.98 6.17 29.32
C GLY A 29 -11.56 7.53 28.74
N ILE A 30 -11.76 7.71 27.43
CA ILE A 30 -11.48 8.97 26.72
C ILE A 30 -12.27 10.13 27.35
N ALA A 31 -13.58 9.96 27.57
CA ALA A 31 -14.43 10.99 28.17
C ALA A 31 -13.96 11.36 29.59
N LEU A 32 -13.60 10.38 30.42
CA LEU A 32 -13.03 10.59 31.75
C LEU A 32 -11.74 11.40 31.70
N ASP A 33 -10.80 11.03 30.82
CA ASP A 33 -9.52 11.73 30.68
C ASP A 33 -9.72 13.20 30.29
N ARG A 34 -10.67 13.48 29.39
CA ARG A 34 -10.97 14.85 28.96
C ARG A 34 -11.67 15.68 30.05
N LEU A 35 -12.60 15.08 30.79
CA LEU A 35 -13.23 15.74 31.95
C LEU A 35 -12.22 16.05 33.06
N ALA A 36 -11.26 15.14 33.28
CA ALA A 36 -10.17 15.33 34.24
C ALA A 36 -9.23 16.49 33.86
N SER A 37 -9.15 16.84 32.57
CA SER A 37 -8.42 18.03 32.10
C SER A 37 -9.12 19.37 32.41
N GLY A 38 -10.29 19.34 33.06
CA GLY A 38 -11.06 20.52 33.42
C GLY A 38 -12.08 20.98 32.37
N ALA A 39 -12.03 20.42 31.16
CA ALA A 39 -12.95 20.78 30.07
C ALA A 39 -14.35 20.17 30.24
N ASN A 40 -15.35 20.82 29.64
CA ASN A 40 -16.64 20.22 29.30
C ASN A 40 -16.47 19.41 28.02
N VAL A 41 -17.20 18.29 27.91
CA VAL A 41 -17.06 17.33 26.82
C VAL A 41 -18.39 17.18 26.10
N LEU A 42 -18.39 17.41 24.79
CA LEU A 42 -19.52 17.10 23.91
C LEU A 42 -19.15 15.93 23.01
N ILE A 43 -19.78 14.79 23.24
CA ILE A 43 -19.68 13.61 22.38
C ILE A 43 -20.71 13.74 21.26
N VAL A 44 -20.22 13.84 20.03
CA VAL A 44 -21.00 13.72 18.80
C VAL A 44 -20.71 12.34 18.24
N HIS A 45 -21.69 11.55 17.85
CA HIS A 45 -21.36 10.31 17.16
C HIS A 45 -22.38 9.91 16.14
N SER A 46 -21.94 9.07 15.21
CA SER A 46 -22.75 8.51 14.13
C SER A 46 -23.71 7.43 14.61
N ALA A 47 -24.63 7.03 13.72
CA ALA A 47 -25.38 5.78 13.81
C ALA A 47 -24.43 4.57 13.85
N LEU A 48 -24.93 3.41 14.30
CA LEU A 48 -24.13 2.18 14.30
C LEU A 48 -23.71 1.80 12.87
N SER A 49 -22.57 1.12 12.74
CA SER A 49 -22.00 0.69 11.46
C SER A 49 -23.04 -0.08 10.63
N GLY A 50 -23.28 0.39 9.40
CA GLY A 50 -24.23 -0.20 8.45
C GLY A 50 -25.71 0.14 8.70
N VAL A 51 -26.05 0.90 9.75
CA VAL A 51 -27.45 1.31 10.03
C VAL A 51 -27.98 2.29 9.00
N THR A 52 -27.18 3.27 8.58
CA THR A 52 -27.57 4.22 7.53
C THR A 52 -27.98 3.50 6.24
N ASP A 53 -27.17 2.56 5.75
CA ASP A 53 -27.49 1.79 4.54
C ASP A 53 -28.71 0.87 4.73
N ARG A 54 -28.91 0.34 5.94
CA ARG A 54 -30.12 -0.43 6.28
C ARG A 54 -31.37 0.44 6.24
N LEU A 55 -31.30 1.67 6.76
CA LEU A 55 -32.41 2.62 6.71
C LEU A 55 -32.75 3.00 5.27
N GLU A 56 -31.76 3.17 4.38
CA GLU A 56 -32.03 3.40 2.95
C GLU A 56 -32.73 2.21 2.30
N ARG A 57 -32.24 0.98 2.54
CA ARG A 57 -32.88 -0.25 2.03
C ARG A 57 -34.30 -0.43 2.56
N LEU A 58 -34.50 -0.13 3.83
CA LEU A 58 -35.79 -0.20 4.51
C LEU A 58 -36.77 0.83 3.94
N LEU A 59 -36.31 2.04 3.61
CA LEU A 59 -37.10 3.05 2.92
C LEU A 59 -37.54 2.58 1.53
N ALA A 60 -36.62 1.97 0.76
CA ALA A 60 -36.91 1.42 -0.56
C ALA A 60 -37.93 0.26 -0.48
N ALA A 61 -37.73 -0.67 0.45
CA ALA A 61 -38.64 -1.79 0.68
C ALA A 61 -40.02 -1.35 1.18
N ALA A 62 -40.13 -0.21 1.88
CA ALA A 62 -41.39 0.29 2.40
C ALA A 62 -42.38 0.66 1.30
N VAL A 63 -41.89 1.20 0.17
CA VAL A 63 -42.71 1.52 -1.01
C VAL A 63 -43.48 0.30 -1.51
N GLU A 64 -42.84 -0.87 -1.51
CA GLU A 64 -43.41 -2.13 -1.97
C GLU A 64 -44.15 -2.90 -0.86
N GLY A 65 -43.94 -2.54 0.41
CA GLY A 65 -44.52 -3.21 1.58
C GLY A 65 -43.64 -4.33 2.16
N GLY A 66 -42.42 -4.51 1.65
CA GLY A 66 -41.45 -5.52 2.10
C GLY A 66 -40.57 -5.11 3.29
N HIS A 67 -40.87 -4.00 3.97
CA HIS A 67 -40.06 -3.45 5.06
C HIS A 67 -40.09 -4.20 6.41
N PRO A 68 -41.15 -4.97 6.82
CA PRO A 68 -41.21 -5.53 8.18
C PRO A 68 -40.01 -6.40 8.60
N PRO A 69 -39.46 -7.30 7.75
CA PRO A 69 -38.27 -8.08 8.12
C PRO A 69 -37.02 -7.22 8.35
N LEU A 70 -36.82 -6.19 7.52
CA LEU A 70 -35.69 -5.26 7.65
C LEU A 70 -35.81 -4.38 8.89
N PHE A 71 -37.04 -4.02 9.27
CA PHE A 71 -37.32 -3.27 10.49
C PHE A 71 -36.97 -4.09 11.74
N GLU A 72 -37.36 -5.36 11.79
CA GLU A 72 -36.99 -6.24 12.91
C GLU A 72 -35.48 -6.49 12.99
N GLU A 73 -34.79 -6.62 11.85
CA GLU A 73 -33.33 -6.73 11.82
C GLU A 73 -32.65 -5.47 12.41
N LEU A 74 -33.16 -4.29 12.06
CA LEU A 74 -32.68 -3.02 12.63
C LEU A 74 -32.95 -2.95 14.14
N ARG A 75 -34.15 -3.35 14.57
CA ARG A 75 -34.57 -3.36 15.98
C ARG A 75 -33.68 -4.27 16.82
N HIS A 76 -33.50 -5.52 16.40
CA HIS A 76 -32.61 -6.49 17.06
C HIS A 76 -31.19 -5.97 17.16
N ARG A 77 -30.62 -5.40 16.09
CA ARG A 77 -29.25 -4.89 16.11
C ARG A 77 -29.00 -3.85 17.22
N HIS A 78 -29.96 -2.97 17.48
CA HIS A 78 -29.84 -1.95 18.52
C HIS A 78 -30.09 -2.52 19.93
N LEU A 79 -31.11 -3.37 20.08
CA LEU A 79 -31.41 -4.02 21.36
C LEU A 79 -30.29 -4.95 21.81
N ASP A 80 -29.68 -5.70 20.90
CA ASP A 80 -28.55 -6.60 21.19
C ASP A 80 -27.33 -5.82 21.69
N LEU A 81 -27.01 -4.68 21.07
CA LEU A 81 -25.92 -3.83 21.53
C LEU A 81 -26.23 -3.23 22.91
N ALA A 82 -27.44 -2.69 23.10
CA ALA A 82 -27.86 -2.10 24.37
C ALA A 82 -27.84 -3.13 25.51
N SER A 83 -28.34 -4.33 25.26
CA SER A 83 -28.27 -5.47 26.19
C SER A 83 -26.83 -5.86 26.51
N SER A 84 -25.97 -5.98 25.49
CA SER A 84 -24.54 -6.29 25.65
C SER A 84 -23.76 -5.21 26.43
N LEU A 85 -24.27 -3.97 26.43
CA LEU A 85 -23.74 -2.85 27.22
C LEU A 85 -24.31 -2.80 28.64
N GLY A 86 -25.19 -3.73 29.02
CA GLY A 86 -25.77 -3.83 30.36
C GLY A 86 -26.98 -2.93 30.62
N ILE A 87 -27.67 -2.47 29.57
CA ILE A 87 -28.85 -1.60 29.70
C ILE A 87 -30.09 -2.47 29.94
N ALA A 88 -30.54 -2.58 31.20
CA ALA A 88 -31.64 -3.47 31.61
C ALA A 88 -32.99 -3.15 30.94
N GLU A 89 -33.31 -1.88 30.73
CA GLU A 89 -34.59 -1.40 30.15
C GLU A 89 -34.39 -0.89 28.72
N ALA A 90 -33.56 -1.58 27.92
CA ALA A 90 -33.22 -1.16 26.57
C ALA A 90 -34.44 -1.07 25.63
N SER A 91 -35.43 -1.96 25.80
CA SER A 91 -36.64 -1.94 24.99
C SER A 91 -37.44 -0.67 25.24
N ASP A 92 -37.81 -0.41 26.50
CA ASP A 92 -38.62 0.77 26.88
C ASP A 92 -37.93 2.09 26.51
N LEU A 93 -36.60 2.13 26.62
CA LEU A 93 -35.79 3.29 26.25
C LEU A 93 -35.86 3.61 24.75
N LEU A 94 -35.89 2.60 23.88
CA LEU A 94 -35.79 2.77 22.43
C LEU A 94 -37.14 2.68 21.71
N GLU A 95 -38.16 2.11 22.36
CA GLU A 95 -39.51 1.92 21.83
C GLU A 95 -40.14 3.18 21.22
N PRO A 96 -40.01 4.39 21.79
CA PRO A 96 -40.56 5.60 21.18
C PRO A 96 -40.01 5.87 19.77
N PHE A 97 -38.72 5.62 19.55
CA PHE A 97 -38.08 5.81 18.24
C PHE A 97 -38.49 4.72 17.24
N PHE A 98 -38.64 3.47 17.70
CA PHE A 98 -39.15 2.39 16.85
C PHE A 98 -40.60 2.62 16.42
N ASN A 99 -41.44 3.15 17.32
CA ASN A 99 -42.81 3.53 17.00
C ASN A 99 -42.89 4.67 15.98
N GLU A 100 -42.04 5.71 16.14
CA GLU A 100 -41.95 6.79 15.15
C GLU A 100 -41.50 6.24 13.79
N LEU A 101 -40.45 5.41 13.76
CA LEU A 101 -39.95 4.80 12.53
C LEU A 101 -41.01 3.95 11.85
N SER A 102 -41.70 3.09 12.60
CA SER A 102 -42.81 2.26 12.09
C SER A 102 -43.91 3.13 11.46
N THR A 103 -44.31 4.21 12.13
CA THR A 103 -45.31 5.16 11.62
C THR A 103 -44.87 5.79 10.30
N LEU A 104 -43.60 6.19 10.19
CA LEU A 104 -43.04 6.76 8.94
C LEU A 104 -43.05 5.75 7.79
N LEU A 105 -42.72 4.49 8.04
CA LEU A 105 -42.69 3.45 7.00
C LEU A 105 -44.09 3.09 6.51
N VAL A 106 -45.07 3.04 7.42
CA VAL A 106 -46.48 2.85 7.06
C VAL A 106 -46.98 4.01 6.20
N ALA A 107 -46.58 5.25 6.51
CA ALA A 107 -46.88 6.41 5.69
C ALA A 107 -46.28 6.28 4.27
N VAL A 108 -44.99 5.94 4.16
CA VAL A 108 -44.30 5.73 2.86
C VAL A 108 -44.99 4.64 2.02
N HIS A 109 -45.42 3.56 2.67
CA HIS A 109 -46.17 2.50 1.99
C HIS A 109 -47.52 3.00 1.46
N SER A 110 -48.24 3.76 2.28
CA SER A 110 -49.57 4.31 1.95
C SER A 110 -49.50 5.29 0.79
N THR A 111 -48.44 6.10 0.70
CA THR A 111 -48.22 7.08 -0.37
C THR A 111 -47.51 6.51 -1.61
N ARG A 112 -47.07 5.24 -1.57
CA ARG A 112 -46.26 4.59 -2.63
C ARG A 112 -45.04 5.42 -3.06
N GLY A 113 -44.42 6.08 -2.09
CA GLY A 113 -43.26 6.93 -2.31
C GLY A 113 -42.89 7.72 -1.07
N SER A 114 -41.65 8.21 -1.01
CA SER A 114 -41.14 9.05 0.07
C SER A 114 -40.65 10.38 -0.48
N ASP A 115 -41.09 11.49 0.08
CA ASP A 115 -40.47 12.79 -0.16
C ASP A 115 -39.14 12.92 0.61
N ASP A 116 -38.32 13.91 0.24
CA ASP A 116 -37.00 14.11 0.86
C ASP A 116 -37.11 14.46 2.35
N ARG A 117 -38.22 15.06 2.79
CA ARG A 117 -38.53 15.33 4.20
C ARG A 117 -38.72 14.04 5.01
N THR A 118 -39.55 13.13 4.52
CA THR A 118 -39.77 11.83 5.18
C THR A 118 -38.49 11.01 5.18
N ARG A 119 -37.75 11.03 4.07
CA ARG A 119 -36.43 10.40 3.99
C ARG A 119 -35.49 10.95 5.08
N ALA A 120 -35.39 12.27 5.24
CA ALA A 120 -34.56 12.88 6.29
C ALA A 120 -34.93 12.39 7.70
N ARG A 121 -36.22 12.29 8.01
CA ARG A 121 -36.70 11.80 9.31
C ARG A 121 -36.36 10.33 9.56
N VAL A 122 -36.55 9.45 8.56
CA VAL A 122 -36.21 8.03 8.70
C VAL A 122 -34.71 7.86 8.90
N MET A 123 -33.90 8.55 8.11
CA MET A 123 -32.44 8.46 8.20
C MET A 123 -31.90 8.97 9.54
N ALA A 124 -32.56 9.97 10.14
CA ALA A 124 -32.19 10.50 11.46
C ALA A 124 -32.37 9.49 12.60
N MET A 125 -33.24 8.48 12.45
CA MET A 125 -33.49 7.48 13.50
C MET A 125 -32.25 6.69 13.88
N GLY A 126 -31.34 6.44 12.94
CA GLY A 126 -30.10 5.72 13.24
C GLY A 126 -29.23 6.45 14.25
N GLU A 127 -29.15 7.78 14.14
CA GLU A 127 -28.37 8.64 15.02
C GLU A 127 -29.04 8.80 16.39
N LEU A 128 -30.37 8.99 16.40
CA LEU A 128 -31.17 9.11 17.62
C LEU A 128 -31.12 7.83 18.48
N LEU A 129 -31.30 6.66 17.87
CA LEU A 129 -31.20 5.37 18.55
C LEU A 129 -29.79 5.14 19.13
N ALA A 130 -28.75 5.33 18.31
CA ALA A 130 -27.38 5.09 18.74
C ALA A 130 -26.97 5.99 19.91
N THR A 131 -27.28 7.29 19.85
CA THR A 131 -26.89 8.26 20.89
C THR A 131 -27.66 8.06 22.18
N THR A 132 -28.90 7.61 22.10
CA THR A 132 -29.70 7.23 23.29
C THR A 132 -29.04 6.08 24.04
N ILE A 133 -28.58 5.05 23.32
CA ILE A 133 -27.81 3.92 23.89
C ILE A 133 -26.53 4.43 24.53
N GLY A 134 -25.76 5.25 23.82
CA GLY A 134 -24.49 5.79 24.28
C GLY A 134 -24.59 6.61 25.56
N ALA A 135 -25.54 7.55 25.61
CA ALA A 135 -25.78 8.36 26.79
C ALA A 135 -26.20 7.51 28.00
N ARG A 136 -27.05 6.50 27.78
CA ARG A 136 -27.46 5.59 28.86
C ARG A 136 -26.30 4.73 29.36
N PHE A 137 -25.48 4.19 28.46
CA PHE A 137 -24.29 3.41 28.82
C PHE A 137 -23.33 4.21 29.71
N LEU A 138 -23.02 5.46 29.34
CA LEU A 138 -22.13 6.31 30.14
C LEU A 138 -22.74 6.56 31.54
N ARG A 139 -24.04 6.84 31.60
CA ARG A 139 -24.76 7.08 32.87
C ARG A 139 -24.74 5.90 33.84
N ILE A 140 -24.93 4.67 33.33
CA ILE A 140 -24.90 3.48 34.20
C ILE A 140 -23.47 3.05 34.57
N ASN A 141 -22.43 3.67 33.98
CA ASN A 141 -21.01 3.42 34.27
C ASN A 141 -20.33 4.64 34.93
N ASP A 142 -21.06 5.33 35.81
CA ASP A 142 -20.60 6.42 36.70
C ASP A 142 -20.14 7.71 36.01
N LEU A 143 -20.67 8.00 34.82
CA LEU A 143 -20.48 9.29 34.15
C LEU A 143 -21.82 10.03 34.02
N ASP A 144 -21.92 11.24 34.56
CA ASP A 144 -23.12 12.08 34.46
C ASP A 144 -23.30 12.66 33.04
N ALA A 145 -23.62 11.77 32.10
CA ALA A 145 -23.84 12.08 30.70
C ALA A 145 -25.30 12.47 30.44
N ALA A 146 -25.50 13.68 29.90
CA ALA A 146 -26.81 14.14 29.45
C ALA A 146 -26.96 13.97 27.93
N TRP A 147 -28.09 13.40 27.51
CA TRP A 147 -28.47 13.32 26.10
C TRP A 147 -29.10 14.64 25.65
N VAL A 148 -28.68 15.17 24.50
CA VAL A 148 -29.22 16.39 23.89
C VAL A 148 -29.45 16.18 22.40
N ASP A 149 -30.55 16.71 21.88
CA ASP A 149 -30.92 16.57 20.47
C ASP A 149 -30.17 17.61 19.61
N ALA A 150 -29.42 17.15 18.61
CA ALA A 150 -28.64 18.03 17.74
C ALA A 150 -29.53 19.02 16.96
N ARG A 151 -30.78 18.66 16.70
CA ARG A 151 -31.75 19.48 15.96
C ARG A 151 -32.13 20.74 16.72
N ASP A 152 -32.00 20.76 18.04
CA ASP A 152 -32.26 21.94 18.87
C ASP A 152 -31.20 23.03 18.71
N TYR A 153 -29.98 22.65 18.31
CA TYR A 153 -28.80 23.53 18.29
C TYR A 153 -28.22 23.76 16.89
N LEU A 154 -28.24 22.75 16.01
CA LEU A 154 -27.81 22.87 14.62
C LEU A 154 -28.98 23.32 13.75
N LYS A 155 -28.92 24.57 13.28
CA LYS A 155 -29.92 25.19 12.41
C LYS A 155 -29.40 25.36 11.00
N ALA A 156 -30.10 24.77 10.03
CA ALA A 156 -29.75 24.85 8.62
C ALA A 156 -30.04 26.24 8.05
N THR A 157 -29.11 26.76 7.25
CA THR A 157 -29.20 28.04 6.56
C THR A 157 -29.78 27.85 5.16
N SER A 158 -30.67 28.74 4.72
CA SER A 158 -31.19 28.74 3.35
C SER A 158 -30.12 29.16 2.33
N ARG A 159 -30.12 28.52 1.15
CA ARG A 159 -29.19 28.81 0.05
C ARG A 159 -29.99 29.18 -1.20
N ALA A 160 -29.68 30.34 -1.79
CA ALA A 160 -30.45 30.91 -2.90
C ALA A 160 -30.59 30.03 -4.16
N ALA A 161 -29.72 29.02 -4.33
CA ALA A 161 -29.69 28.13 -5.50
C ALA A 161 -29.78 26.62 -5.14
N ALA A 162 -30.14 26.26 -3.91
CA ALA A 162 -30.27 24.86 -3.53
C ALA A 162 -31.59 24.25 -4.05
N THR A 163 -31.52 23.02 -4.53
CA THR A 163 -32.73 22.22 -4.81
C THR A 163 -33.39 21.81 -3.49
N VAL A 164 -34.71 21.55 -3.51
CA VAL A 164 -35.45 21.04 -2.33
C VAL A 164 -34.75 19.81 -1.72
N ARG A 165 -34.27 18.90 -2.58
CA ARG A 165 -33.48 17.74 -2.16
C ARG A 165 -32.21 18.12 -1.40
N ALA A 166 -31.46 19.10 -1.89
CA ALA A 166 -30.25 19.57 -1.24
C ALA A 166 -30.53 20.29 0.09
N GLU A 167 -31.68 20.94 0.24
CA GLU A 167 -32.11 21.56 1.50
C GLU A 167 -32.41 20.52 2.60
N TYR A 168 -32.96 19.35 2.23
CA TYR A 168 -33.30 18.29 3.18
C TYR A 168 -32.20 17.25 3.41
N LEU A 169 -31.45 16.88 2.38
CA LEU A 169 -30.52 15.74 2.44
C LEU A 169 -29.04 16.14 2.46
N SER A 170 -28.72 17.42 2.20
CA SER A 170 -27.34 17.94 2.17
C SER A 170 -27.30 19.39 2.66
N ALA A 171 -27.91 19.63 3.81
CA ALA A 171 -28.00 20.93 4.45
C ALA A 171 -26.63 21.42 4.94
N THR A 172 -26.54 22.72 5.12
CA THR A 172 -25.43 23.43 5.76
C THR A 172 -26.00 24.20 6.94
N CYS A 173 -25.31 24.21 8.08
CA CYS A 173 -25.74 24.93 9.28
C CYS A 173 -24.86 26.15 9.52
N ASP A 174 -25.40 27.08 10.31
CA ASP A 174 -24.57 28.10 10.94
C ASP A 174 -23.68 27.45 12.01
N PHE A 175 -22.44 27.91 12.08
CA PHE A 175 -21.41 27.44 13.00
C PHE A 175 -20.64 28.60 13.63
N ALA A 176 -21.11 29.84 13.47
CA ALA A 176 -20.55 30.99 14.14
C ALA A 176 -20.68 30.86 15.67
N PRO A 177 -19.62 31.17 16.44
CA PRO A 177 -19.66 31.13 17.89
C PRO A 177 -20.89 31.77 18.52
N SER A 178 -21.55 31.05 19.42
CA SER A 178 -22.78 31.50 20.08
C SER A 178 -22.73 31.28 21.59
N ASP A 179 -22.71 32.40 22.32
CA ASP A 179 -22.71 32.40 23.78
C ASP A 179 -24.02 31.81 24.34
N ASP A 180 -25.15 32.01 23.66
CA ASP A 180 -26.45 31.43 24.02
C ASP A 180 -26.40 29.90 23.97
N ILE A 181 -25.94 29.34 22.85
CA ILE A 181 -25.85 27.88 22.66
C ILE A 181 -24.87 27.29 23.67
N ARG A 182 -23.72 27.94 23.90
CA ARG A 182 -22.74 27.49 24.89
C ARG A 182 -23.32 27.46 26.30
N ASN A 183 -24.04 28.50 26.71
CA ASN A 183 -24.67 28.56 28.04
C ASN A 183 -25.79 27.53 28.20
N ARG A 184 -26.62 27.35 27.16
CA ARG A 184 -27.68 26.34 27.14
C ARG A 184 -27.13 24.92 27.24
N LEU A 185 -26.04 24.61 26.53
CA LEU A 185 -25.38 23.31 26.63
C LEU A 185 -24.71 23.13 27.99
N ALA A 186 -24.00 24.13 28.51
CA ALA A 186 -23.37 24.07 29.83
C ALA A 186 -24.39 23.82 30.96
N ALA A 187 -25.60 24.39 30.85
CA ALA A 187 -26.69 24.16 31.79
C ALA A 187 -27.22 22.72 31.81
N ARG A 188 -26.90 21.89 30.80
CA ARG A 188 -27.29 20.48 30.73
C ARG A 188 -26.30 19.54 31.42
N GLY A 189 -25.10 20.01 31.74
CA GLY A 189 -24.05 19.23 32.38
C GLY A 189 -22.69 19.38 31.69
N ARG A 190 -21.67 18.75 32.28
CA ARG A 190 -20.29 18.80 31.79
C ARG A 190 -19.97 17.75 30.73
N LEU A 191 -20.77 16.68 30.65
CA LEU A 191 -20.64 15.61 29.65
C LEU A 191 -21.95 15.47 28.90
N LEU A 192 -21.93 15.79 27.61
CA LEU A 192 -23.10 15.74 26.75
C LEU A 192 -22.91 14.71 25.64
N VAL A 193 -23.99 14.06 25.23
CA VAL A 193 -24.02 13.16 24.07
C VAL A 193 -25.09 13.64 23.09
N THR A 194 -24.70 13.82 21.83
CA THR A 194 -25.56 14.32 20.77
C THR A 194 -25.30 13.63 19.43
N GLN A 195 -26.19 13.84 18.47
CA GLN A 195 -26.18 13.17 17.18
C GLN A 195 -25.23 13.84 16.20
N GLY A 196 -24.57 13.04 15.37
CA GLY A 196 -24.00 13.52 14.12
C GLY A 196 -25.06 13.55 13.01
N PHE A 197 -24.69 14.07 11.83
CA PHE A 197 -25.42 13.95 10.56
C PHE A 197 -26.78 14.67 10.47
N ILE A 198 -27.45 14.96 11.58
CA ILE A 198 -28.79 15.55 11.62
C ILE A 198 -28.78 16.99 12.13
N ALA A 199 -29.74 17.78 11.65
CA ALA A 199 -30.00 19.16 12.06
C ALA A 199 -31.49 19.50 11.87
N SER A 200 -31.88 20.75 12.13
CA SER A 200 -33.22 21.24 11.75
C SER A 200 -33.16 22.46 10.85
N ASN A 201 -34.17 22.66 10.01
CA ASN A 201 -34.35 23.90 9.27
C ASN A 201 -35.07 24.97 10.12
N THR A 202 -35.31 26.15 9.54
CA THR A 202 -36.01 27.26 10.21
C THR A 202 -37.47 26.97 10.56
N ALA A 203 -38.10 25.99 9.89
CA ALA A 203 -39.43 25.49 10.21
C ALA A 203 -39.44 24.41 11.31
N GLY A 204 -38.26 24.05 11.86
CA GLY A 204 -38.11 23.01 12.88
C GLY A 204 -38.17 21.58 12.33
N GLU A 205 -38.10 21.41 11.01
CA GLU A 205 -38.15 20.11 10.35
C GLU A 205 -36.75 19.47 10.31
N THR A 206 -36.68 18.14 10.39
CA THR A 206 -35.41 17.41 10.36
C THR A 206 -34.77 17.48 8.98
N VAL A 207 -33.48 17.81 8.94
CA VAL A 207 -32.65 17.80 7.73
C VAL A 207 -31.35 17.04 8.01
N LEU A 208 -30.72 16.54 6.95
CA LEU A 208 -29.45 15.82 6.98
C LEU A 208 -28.34 16.68 6.42
N LEU A 209 -27.13 16.50 6.94
CA LEU A 209 -25.95 17.22 6.51
C LEU A 209 -25.25 16.57 5.30
N GLY A 210 -25.77 15.47 4.76
CA GLY A 210 -25.19 14.75 3.63
C GLY A 210 -23.97 13.89 4.01
N ARG A 211 -23.17 13.51 3.01
CA ARG A 211 -21.97 12.67 3.22
C ARG A 211 -21.00 13.34 4.20
N GLY A 212 -20.41 12.54 5.09
CA GLY A 212 -19.54 13.03 6.16
C GLY A 212 -20.26 13.92 7.18
N GLY A 213 -21.59 13.85 7.23
CA GLY A 213 -22.38 14.73 8.07
C GLY A 213 -22.05 14.63 9.55
N SER A 214 -21.64 13.47 10.07
CA SER A 214 -21.24 13.36 11.48
C SER A 214 -19.92 14.08 11.79
N ASP A 215 -18.91 14.02 10.91
CA ASP A 215 -17.68 14.81 11.06
C ASP A 215 -18.01 16.31 11.02
N THR A 216 -18.89 16.67 10.07
CA THR A 216 -19.35 18.05 9.87
C THR A 216 -20.14 18.56 11.10
N SER A 217 -21.00 17.75 11.71
CA SER A 217 -21.69 18.08 12.97
C SER A 217 -20.69 18.36 14.08
N GLY A 218 -19.66 17.51 14.24
CA GLY A 218 -18.60 17.72 15.22
C GLY A 218 -17.90 19.08 15.04
N ALA A 219 -17.58 19.43 13.79
CA ALA A 219 -16.97 20.71 13.47
C ALA A 219 -17.91 21.90 13.69
N TYR A 220 -19.20 21.79 13.34
CA TYR A 220 -20.17 22.85 13.62
C TYR A 220 -20.33 23.10 15.11
N PHE A 221 -20.48 22.04 15.92
CA PHE A 221 -20.51 22.19 17.36
C PHE A 221 -19.22 22.78 17.93
N ALA A 222 -18.06 22.38 17.41
CA ALA A 222 -16.79 22.96 17.82
C ALA A 222 -16.75 24.48 17.55
N GLY A 223 -17.20 24.92 16.37
CA GLY A 223 -17.35 26.33 16.01
C GLY A 223 -18.32 27.08 16.94
N LEU A 224 -19.54 26.58 17.11
CA LEU A 224 -20.57 27.17 17.97
C LEU A 224 -20.09 27.37 19.42
N LEU A 225 -19.33 26.40 19.93
CA LEU A 225 -18.82 26.41 21.30
C LEU A 225 -17.52 27.22 21.48
N ARG A 226 -16.82 27.58 20.40
CA ARG A 226 -15.39 27.94 20.42
C ARG A 226 -14.58 26.90 21.18
N ALA A 227 -14.75 25.64 20.81
CA ALA A 227 -14.09 24.52 21.45
C ALA A 227 -12.56 24.67 21.37
N ARG A 228 -11.86 24.22 22.41
CA ARG A 228 -10.40 24.16 22.44
C ARG A 228 -9.84 23.26 21.35
N GLN A 229 -10.52 22.15 21.08
CA GLN A 229 -10.16 21.20 20.04
C GLN A 229 -11.35 20.34 19.63
N LEU A 230 -11.26 19.82 18.41
CA LEU A 230 -12.14 18.77 17.88
C LEU A 230 -11.34 17.48 17.76
N GLU A 231 -11.83 16.38 18.33
CA GLU A 231 -11.21 15.07 18.17
C GLU A 231 -12.10 14.18 17.30
N ILE A 232 -11.58 13.69 16.18
CA ILE A 232 -12.22 12.72 15.30
C ILE A 232 -11.66 11.34 15.62
N TRP A 233 -12.52 10.47 16.12
CA TRP A 233 -12.21 9.11 16.54
C TRP A 233 -12.71 8.10 15.50
N THR A 234 -11.76 7.37 14.92
CA THR A 234 -11.97 6.43 13.80
C THR A 234 -11.33 5.07 14.07
N ASP A 235 -11.24 4.20 13.07
CA ASP A 235 -10.64 2.85 13.14
C ASP A 235 -9.13 2.81 12.77
N VAL A 236 -8.58 3.96 12.40
CA VAL A 236 -7.19 4.15 11.98
C VAL A 236 -6.55 5.23 12.87
N PRO A 237 -5.32 5.05 13.38
CA PRO A 237 -4.70 6.00 14.31
C PRO A 237 -4.15 7.20 13.55
N GLY A 238 -5.03 8.05 13.04
CA GLY A 238 -4.65 9.23 12.26
C GLY A 238 -4.72 9.03 10.74
N MET A 239 -4.18 10.00 10.02
CA MET A 239 -3.99 10.00 8.57
C MET A 239 -2.63 9.41 8.22
N PHE A 240 -2.52 8.82 7.04
CA PHE A 240 -1.30 8.17 6.56
C PHE A 240 -0.90 8.71 5.20
N SER A 241 0.39 8.64 4.90
CA SER A 241 0.99 9.09 3.64
C SER A 241 0.58 8.25 2.41
N ALA A 242 -0.03 7.09 2.62
CA ALA A 242 -0.66 6.26 1.61
C ALA A 242 -1.72 5.40 2.30
N ASN A 243 -2.54 4.65 1.57
CA ASN A 243 -3.49 3.72 2.18
C ASN A 243 -2.72 2.63 2.95
N PRO A 244 -2.77 2.59 4.29
CA PRO A 244 -1.92 1.70 5.08
C PRO A 244 -2.28 0.22 4.93
N ARG A 245 -3.48 -0.09 4.41
CA ARG A 245 -3.91 -1.47 4.10
C ARG A 245 -3.35 -1.98 2.77
N ALA A 246 -2.90 -1.09 1.88
CA ALA A 246 -2.33 -1.42 0.58
C ALA A 246 -0.80 -1.23 0.58
N THR A 247 -0.32 -0.10 1.10
CA THR A 247 1.09 0.29 1.08
C THR A 247 1.74 0.00 2.42
N ALA A 248 2.57 -1.04 2.50
CA ALA A 248 3.27 -1.44 3.73
C ALA A 248 4.18 -0.34 4.31
N GLY A 249 4.75 0.50 3.44
CA GLY A 249 5.59 1.63 3.81
C GLY A 249 4.82 2.87 4.30
N ALA A 250 3.49 2.87 4.27
CA ALA A 250 2.68 4.04 4.63
C ALA A 250 3.04 4.55 6.03
N ARG A 251 3.36 5.84 6.12
CA ARG A 251 3.76 6.52 7.36
C ARG A 251 2.60 7.30 7.93
N GLN A 252 2.50 7.34 9.25
CA GLN A 252 1.54 8.18 9.92
C GLN A 252 1.88 9.65 9.68
N LEU A 253 0.90 10.49 9.35
CA LEU A 253 1.04 11.93 9.26
C LEU A 253 0.78 12.51 10.66
N LEU A 254 1.78 13.04 11.34
CA LEU A 254 1.68 13.55 12.70
C LEU A 254 1.08 14.96 12.76
N GLU A 255 1.45 15.83 11.81
CA GLU A 255 1.01 17.23 11.76
C GLU A 255 0.71 17.65 10.31
N LEU A 256 -0.46 18.26 10.07
CA LEU A 256 -0.87 18.78 8.76
C LEU A 256 -1.48 20.19 8.91
N THR A 257 -1.39 21.00 7.86
CA THR A 257 -2.25 22.19 7.78
C THR A 257 -3.67 21.83 7.34
N PHE A 258 -4.64 22.70 7.57
CA PHE A 258 -6.00 22.50 7.05
C PHE A 258 -6.04 22.29 5.54
N ASP A 259 -5.26 23.05 4.78
CA ASP A 259 -5.25 22.95 3.32
C ASP A 259 -4.61 21.62 2.87
N GLU A 260 -3.51 21.19 3.51
CA GLU A 260 -2.88 19.89 3.23
C GLU A 260 -3.83 18.73 3.57
N ALA A 261 -4.48 18.77 4.75
CA ALA A 261 -5.45 17.77 5.14
C ALA A 261 -6.66 17.72 4.21
N GLN A 262 -7.08 18.88 3.68
CA GLN A 262 -8.15 18.97 2.69
C GLN A 262 -7.76 18.23 1.41
N GLU A 263 -6.56 18.49 0.88
CA GLU A 263 -6.06 17.83 -0.33
C GLU A 263 -5.91 16.32 -0.14
N VAL A 264 -5.40 15.86 1.01
CA VAL A 264 -5.30 14.43 1.30
C VAL A 264 -6.70 13.78 1.36
N ALA A 265 -7.66 14.43 2.00
CA ALA A 265 -9.03 13.93 2.13
C ALA A 265 -9.78 13.88 0.78
N THR A 266 -9.60 14.88 -0.09
CA THR A 266 -10.24 14.93 -1.43
C THR A 266 -9.57 13.98 -2.43
N ALA A 267 -8.27 13.74 -2.30
CA ALA A 267 -7.49 12.85 -3.17
C ALA A 267 -7.75 11.34 -2.94
N GLY A 268 -8.58 10.98 -1.95
CA GLY A 268 -9.04 9.60 -1.74
C GLY A 268 -8.82 9.03 -0.34
N ALA A 269 -8.22 9.79 0.59
CA ALA A 269 -8.06 9.33 1.98
C ALA A 269 -9.38 9.40 2.76
N LYS A 270 -9.97 8.24 3.06
CA LYS A 270 -11.30 8.11 3.68
C LYS A 270 -11.32 8.26 5.21
N VAL A 271 -10.38 8.99 5.80
CA VAL A 271 -10.23 9.08 7.26
C VAL A 271 -11.12 10.17 7.88
N LEU A 272 -11.28 11.30 7.19
CA LEU A 272 -12.13 12.41 7.60
C LEU A 272 -12.80 13.05 6.38
N HIS A 273 -13.99 13.61 6.55
CA HIS A 273 -14.66 14.31 5.46
C HIS A 273 -14.19 15.78 5.35
N PRO A 274 -13.80 16.28 4.16
CA PRO A 274 -13.19 17.62 4.01
C PRO A 274 -14.09 18.78 4.48
N ARG A 275 -15.43 18.62 4.43
CA ARG A 275 -16.37 19.63 4.96
C ARG A 275 -16.20 19.95 6.45
N CYS A 276 -15.65 19.04 7.26
CA CYS A 276 -15.41 19.30 8.67
C CYS A 276 -14.23 20.25 8.93
N LEU A 277 -13.37 20.47 7.94
CA LEU A 277 -12.19 21.33 8.09
C LEU A 277 -12.57 22.82 8.11
N LEU A 278 -13.63 23.22 7.39
CA LEU A 278 -13.98 24.63 7.22
C LEU A 278 -14.34 25.32 8.56
N PRO A 279 -15.26 24.81 9.39
CA PRO A 279 -15.59 25.46 10.67
C PRO A 279 -14.39 25.54 11.62
N ALA A 280 -13.59 24.47 11.64
CA ALA A 280 -12.39 24.41 12.48
C ALA A 280 -11.32 25.41 12.01
N ARG A 281 -11.14 25.56 10.70
CA ARG A 281 -10.21 26.51 10.09
C ARG A 281 -10.61 27.95 10.39
N GLU A 282 -11.88 28.30 10.18
CA GLU A 282 -12.39 29.68 10.36
C GLU A 282 -12.15 30.20 11.79
N TYR A 283 -12.30 29.33 12.79
CA TYR A 283 -12.13 29.67 14.20
C TYR A 283 -10.82 29.16 14.81
N SER A 284 -9.86 28.72 13.99
CA SER A 284 -8.54 28.22 14.42
C SER A 284 -8.59 27.11 15.48
N ILE A 285 -9.58 26.22 15.38
CA ILE A 285 -9.77 25.08 16.28
C ILE A 285 -8.94 23.90 15.75
N PRO A 286 -7.93 23.41 16.47
CA PRO A 286 -7.15 22.25 16.03
C PRO A 286 -8.03 20.99 15.99
N ILE A 287 -7.84 20.19 14.94
CA ILE A 287 -8.48 18.88 14.81
C ILE A 287 -7.46 17.79 15.12
N PHE A 288 -7.83 16.81 15.92
CA PHE A 288 -7.04 15.62 16.18
C PHE A 288 -7.73 14.38 15.61
N VAL A 289 -6.99 13.49 14.97
CA VAL A 289 -7.52 12.24 14.42
C VAL A 289 -6.89 11.06 15.15
N TYR A 290 -7.71 10.27 15.83
CA TYR A 290 -7.29 9.16 16.70
C TYR A 290 -8.00 7.83 16.35
N ALA A 291 -7.46 6.72 16.85
CA ALA A 291 -8.09 5.40 16.78
C ALA A 291 -8.82 5.06 18.09
N THR A 292 -10.11 4.74 18.00
CA THR A 292 -10.93 4.37 19.18
C THR A 292 -10.42 3.08 19.85
N GLN A 293 -9.87 2.14 19.09
CA GLN A 293 -9.36 0.86 19.61
C GLN A 293 -8.02 1.01 20.34
N ALA A 294 -7.30 2.12 20.13
CA ALA A 294 -5.98 2.35 20.69
C ALA A 294 -5.79 3.82 21.08
N PRO A 295 -6.55 4.30 22.09
CA PRO A 295 -6.58 5.71 22.49
C PRO A 295 -5.25 6.27 22.99
N GLN A 296 -4.32 5.41 23.39
CA GLN A 296 -2.97 5.76 23.82
C GLN A 296 -2.01 6.08 22.68
N MET A 297 -2.33 5.67 21.44
CA MET A 297 -1.46 5.95 20.30
C MET A 297 -1.53 7.44 19.93
N ARG A 298 -0.38 8.01 19.58
CA ARG A 298 -0.33 9.36 18.99
C ARG A 298 -1.17 9.35 17.70
N GLY A 299 -1.94 10.41 17.47
CA GLY A 299 -2.75 10.61 16.28
C GLY A 299 -2.17 11.67 15.35
N THR A 300 -2.98 12.11 14.37
CA THR A 300 -2.67 13.26 13.50
C THR A 300 -3.27 14.53 14.08
N ARG A 301 -2.50 15.62 14.10
CA ARG A 301 -2.99 16.96 14.42
C ARG A 301 -3.09 17.80 13.16
N ILE A 302 -4.22 18.48 12.97
CA ILE A 302 -4.49 19.38 11.84
C ILE A 302 -4.68 20.79 12.41
N SER A 303 -3.94 21.77 11.90
CA SER A 303 -3.99 23.15 12.41
C SER A 303 -3.72 24.21 11.32
N GLN A 304 -3.75 25.50 11.68
CA GLN A 304 -3.56 26.59 10.72
C GLN A 304 -2.10 26.76 10.29
N SER A 305 -1.17 26.62 11.24
CA SER A 305 0.24 26.88 11.02
C SER A 305 0.97 25.60 10.62
N PRO A 306 1.80 25.62 9.56
CA PRO A 306 2.59 24.46 9.21
C PRO A 306 3.63 24.17 10.30
N PRO A 307 3.95 22.90 10.55
CA PRO A 307 5.07 22.53 11.40
C PRO A 307 6.43 22.88 10.76
N SER A 308 6.48 23.00 9.43
CA SER A 308 7.66 23.33 8.62
C SER A 308 7.24 23.89 7.26
N ASP A 309 8.00 24.85 6.74
CA ASP A 309 7.85 25.38 5.36
C ASP A 309 8.65 24.59 4.31
N ALA A 310 9.26 23.46 4.69
CA ALA A 310 10.01 22.62 3.77
C ALA A 310 9.10 22.07 2.65
N ALA A 311 9.61 22.11 1.42
CA ALA A 311 8.95 21.49 0.28
C ALA A 311 9.09 19.96 0.37
N GLN A 312 7.95 19.26 0.39
CA GLN A 312 7.93 17.81 0.61
C GLN A 312 6.61 17.21 0.11
N VAL A 313 6.68 16.01 -0.47
CA VAL A 313 5.49 15.16 -0.68
C VAL A 313 5.16 14.50 0.65
N LYS A 314 3.96 14.76 1.17
CA LYS A 314 3.49 14.21 2.44
C LYS A 314 2.69 12.94 2.23
N ALA A 315 1.92 12.86 1.15
CA ALA A 315 1.10 11.71 0.84
C ALA A 315 1.03 11.42 -0.66
N VAL A 316 0.83 10.15 -0.99
CA VAL A 316 0.48 9.64 -2.32
C VAL A 316 -0.86 8.94 -2.18
N CYS A 317 -1.87 9.45 -2.87
CA CYS A 317 -3.25 8.99 -2.76
C CYS A 317 -3.76 8.46 -4.10
N VAL A 318 -4.69 7.50 -4.06
CA VAL A 318 -5.39 7.01 -5.24
C VAL A 318 -6.90 7.09 -5.04
N LYS A 319 -7.59 7.51 -6.09
CA LYS A 319 -9.05 7.44 -6.22
C LYS A 319 -9.39 6.68 -7.50
N LYS A 320 -10.17 5.61 -7.35
CA LYS A 320 -10.58 4.67 -8.41
C LYS A 320 -11.99 4.95 -8.91
N GLY A 321 -12.36 4.36 -10.05
CA GLY A 321 -13.66 4.53 -10.69
C GLY A 321 -13.87 5.90 -11.33
N VAL A 322 -12.80 6.66 -11.58
CA VAL A 322 -12.90 7.99 -12.18
C VAL A 322 -13.30 7.86 -13.65
N THR A 323 -14.30 8.63 -14.07
CA THR A 323 -14.69 8.72 -15.49
C THR A 323 -14.23 10.04 -16.05
N LEU A 324 -13.51 10.01 -17.18
CA LEU A 324 -13.11 11.21 -17.89
C LEU A 324 -14.07 11.50 -19.05
N ILE A 325 -14.34 12.79 -19.27
CA ILE A 325 -15.03 13.29 -20.45
C ILE A 325 -14.05 14.20 -21.19
N SER A 326 -13.67 13.82 -22.41
CA SER A 326 -12.82 14.63 -23.29
C SER A 326 -13.69 15.28 -24.35
N LEU A 327 -13.63 16.60 -24.47
CA LEU A 327 -14.34 17.39 -25.46
C LEU A 327 -13.33 18.07 -26.38
N GLU A 328 -13.25 17.58 -27.62
CA GLU A 328 -12.39 18.13 -28.66
C GLU A 328 -13.20 19.03 -29.59
N SER A 329 -12.78 20.28 -29.76
CA SER A 329 -13.38 21.23 -30.69
C SER A 329 -12.32 22.15 -31.30
N PRO A 330 -12.13 22.15 -32.64
CA PRO A 330 -11.24 23.09 -33.31
C PRO A 330 -11.63 24.56 -33.08
N GLY A 331 -12.91 24.83 -32.76
CA GLY A 331 -13.44 26.17 -32.52
C GLY A 331 -13.12 26.75 -31.14
N MET A 332 -12.66 25.93 -30.17
CA MET A 332 -12.33 26.38 -28.82
C MET A 332 -11.30 27.52 -28.81
N TRP A 333 -10.37 27.52 -29.78
CA TRP A 333 -9.38 28.58 -29.94
C TRP A 333 -10.06 29.86 -30.48
N HIS A 334 -10.16 30.89 -29.63
CA HIS A 334 -10.78 32.21 -29.86
C HIS A 334 -12.31 32.30 -29.73
N GLU A 335 -13.00 31.23 -29.36
CA GLU A 335 -14.43 31.27 -29.07
C GLU A 335 -14.70 31.72 -27.62
N VAL A 336 -15.35 32.88 -27.47
CA VAL A 336 -15.70 33.41 -26.15
C VAL A 336 -16.86 32.60 -25.57
N GLY A 337 -16.66 32.01 -24.39
CA GLY A 337 -17.72 31.35 -23.63
C GLY A 337 -17.76 29.82 -23.76
N PHE A 338 -16.94 29.20 -24.62
CA PHE A 338 -16.94 27.75 -24.84
C PHE A 338 -16.91 26.92 -23.54
N LEU A 339 -15.97 27.21 -22.64
CA LEU A 339 -15.90 26.51 -21.34
C LEU A 339 -17.13 26.78 -20.48
N ALA A 340 -17.67 28.00 -20.49
CA ALA A 340 -18.87 28.33 -19.74
C ALA A 340 -20.06 27.51 -20.24
N ASP A 341 -20.23 27.38 -21.56
CA ASP A 341 -21.30 26.59 -22.17
C ASP A 341 -21.15 25.09 -21.85
N ALA A 342 -19.93 24.56 -21.94
CA ALA A 342 -19.64 23.18 -21.55
C ALA A 342 -19.99 22.93 -20.07
N PHE A 343 -19.51 23.77 -19.14
CA PHE A 343 -19.81 23.63 -17.71
C PHE A 343 -21.29 23.85 -17.36
N GLN A 344 -22.04 24.63 -18.15
CA GLN A 344 -23.48 24.75 -18.00
C GLN A 344 -24.19 23.44 -18.31
N ILE A 345 -23.74 22.68 -19.31
CA ILE A 345 -24.30 21.35 -19.61
C ILE A 345 -24.07 20.40 -18.42
N PHE A 346 -22.85 20.33 -17.87
CA PHE A 346 -22.59 19.54 -16.65
C PHE A 346 -23.52 19.93 -15.50
N LYS A 347 -23.74 21.24 -15.29
CA LYS A 347 -24.65 21.76 -14.26
C LYS A 347 -26.11 21.35 -14.50
N GLN A 348 -26.58 21.37 -15.76
CA GLN A 348 -27.95 20.96 -16.11
C GLN A 348 -28.20 19.48 -15.79
N HIS A 349 -27.18 18.64 -15.96
CA HIS A 349 -27.22 17.22 -15.56
C HIS A 349 -26.96 17.00 -14.07
N GLY A 350 -26.70 18.06 -13.29
CA GLY A 350 -26.42 17.98 -11.87
C GLY A 350 -25.09 17.29 -11.54
N LEU A 351 -24.13 17.31 -12.48
CA LEU A 351 -22.83 16.68 -12.34
C LEU A 351 -21.77 17.67 -11.84
N SER A 352 -21.06 17.28 -10.78
CA SER A 352 -19.90 17.99 -10.26
C SER A 352 -18.62 17.49 -10.94
N VAL A 353 -17.85 18.43 -11.49
CA VAL A 353 -16.52 18.17 -12.06
C VAL A 353 -15.47 18.21 -10.94
N ASP A 354 -14.50 17.29 -10.99
CA ASP A 354 -13.42 17.15 -10.00
C ASP A 354 -12.10 17.76 -10.52
N LEU A 355 -11.53 17.19 -11.60
CA LEU A 355 -10.31 17.67 -12.25
C LEU A 355 -10.61 18.24 -13.63
N VAL A 356 -9.80 19.22 -14.05
CA VAL A 356 -9.87 19.84 -15.37
C VAL A 356 -8.46 19.95 -15.95
N SER A 357 -8.30 19.57 -17.21
CA SER A 357 -7.11 19.81 -18.02
C SER A 357 -7.52 20.35 -19.39
N THR A 358 -6.81 21.35 -19.88
CA THR A 358 -7.10 22.04 -21.14
C THR A 358 -5.88 22.09 -22.03
N SER A 359 -6.11 21.95 -23.32
CA SER A 359 -5.20 22.30 -24.41
C SER A 359 -5.86 23.36 -25.30
N GLU A 360 -5.22 23.76 -26.41
CA GLU A 360 -5.76 24.75 -27.34
C GLU A 360 -7.10 24.32 -27.97
N THR A 361 -7.32 23.02 -28.17
CA THR A 361 -8.50 22.49 -28.87
C THR A 361 -9.25 21.38 -28.12
N ASN A 362 -8.81 21.01 -26.92
CA ASN A 362 -9.43 19.94 -26.14
C ASN A 362 -9.50 20.29 -24.66
N VAL A 363 -10.64 19.99 -24.04
CA VAL A 363 -10.83 20.03 -22.59
C VAL A 363 -11.20 18.63 -22.09
N THR A 364 -10.44 18.14 -21.12
CA THR A 364 -10.71 16.87 -20.45
C THR A 364 -11.06 17.14 -19.00
N VAL A 365 -12.20 16.64 -18.57
CA VAL A 365 -12.68 16.77 -17.19
C VAL A 365 -12.89 15.41 -16.55
N SER A 366 -12.73 15.32 -15.24
CA SER A 366 -13.04 14.09 -14.49
C SER A 366 -14.34 14.21 -13.69
N LEU A 367 -15.04 13.09 -13.62
CA LEU A 367 -16.25 12.89 -12.83
C LEU A 367 -15.98 11.81 -11.78
N ASP A 368 -16.19 12.15 -10.52
CA ASP A 368 -16.08 11.23 -9.39
C ASP A 368 -17.44 10.54 -9.14
N PRO A 369 -17.54 9.19 -9.22
CA PRO A 369 -18.78 8.46 -8.97
C PRO A 369 -19.23 8.49 -7.49
N GLN A 370 -18.37 8.91 -6.55
CA GLN A 370 -18.77 9.08 -5.15
C GLN A 370 -19.52 10.41 -4.94
N ALA A 371 -19.16 11.43 -5.72
CA ALA A 371 -19.81 12.75 -5.71
C ALA A 371 -21.05 12.79 -6.60
N ASN A 372 -21.08 12.00 -7.66
CA ASN A 372 -22.12 12.01 -8.68
C ASN A 372 -22.85 10.66 -8.73
N ALA A 373 -24.18 10.68 -8.82
CA ALA A 373 -24.94 9.48 -9.15
C ALA A 373 -24.81 9.22 -10.66
N ILE A 374 -23.67 8.64 -11.06
CA ILE A 374 -23.36 8.37 -12.46
C ILE A 374 -23.95 7.02 -12.85
N ASP A 375 -24.96 7.03 -13.71
CA ASP A 375 -25.40 5.84 -14.44
C ASP A 375 -25.09 5.98 -15.94
N GLN A 376 -25.18 4.87 -16.68
CA GLN A 376 -24.91 4.88 -18.12
C GLN A 376 -25.87 5.79 -18.89
N LEU A 377 -27.10 6.00 -18.41
CA LEU A 377 -28.10 6.82 -19.10
C LEU A 377 -27.77 8.31 -18.98
N VAL A 378 -27.36 8.76 -17.80
CA VAL A 378 -26.89 10.13 -17.54
C VAL A 378 -25.64 10.42 -18.38
N LEU A 379 -24.68 9.50 -18.43
CA LEU A 379 -23.48 9.67 -19.25
C LEU A 379 -23.79 9.76 -20.76
N GLN A 380 -24.68 8.91 -21.28
CA GLN A 380 -25.10 8.98 -22.68
C GLN A 380 -25.80 10.31 -23.02
N ARG A 381 -26.67 10.79 -22.12
CA ARG A 381 -27.34 12.10 -22.30
C ARG A 381 -26.36 13.25 -22.25
N LEU A 382 -25.44 13.23 -21.29
CA LEU A 382 -24.37 14.22 -21.18
C LEU A 382 -23.53 14.25 -22.47
N GLN A 383 -23.12 13.08 -22.97
CA GLN A 383 -22.32 12.98 -24.20
C GLN A 383 -23.09 13.53 -25.41
N ALA A 384 -24.39 13.24 -25.53
CA ALA A 384 -25.22 13.74 -26.60
C ALA A 384 -25.36 15.27 -26.55
N ASP A 385 -25.54 15.86 -25.37
CA ASP A 385 -25.67 17.30 -25.21
C ASP A 385 -24.33 18.03 -25.44
N LEU A 386 -23.21 17.44 -24.99
CA LEU A 386 -21.87 17.96 -25.26
C LEU A 386 -21.47 17.83 -26.74
N ALA A 387 -22.05 16.88 -27.48
CA ALA A 387 -21.77 16.68 -28.91
C ALA A 387 -22.13 17.90 -29.78
N VAL A 388 -22.96 18.81 -29.26
CA VAL A 388 -23.31 20.08 -29.92
C VAL A 388 -22.12 21.05 -29.96
N LEU A 389 -21.22 20.98 -28.95
CA LEU A 389 -20.06 21.87 -28.82
C LEU A 389 -18.79 21.30 -29.48
N GLY A 390 -18.72 19.98 -29.66
CA GLY A 390 -17.55 19.32 -30.22
C GLY A 390 -17.65 17.80 -30.11
N ARG A 391 -16.55 17.09 -30.38
CA ARG A 391 -16.49 15.64 -30.24
C ARG A 391 -16.30 15.27 -28.77
N ALA A 392 -17.34 14.72 -28.14
CA ALA A 392 -17.30 14.24 -26.76
C ALA A 392 -16.97 12.74 -26.68
N GLU A 393 -15.93 12.38 -25.96
CA GLU A 393 -15.49 11.00 -25.68
C GLU A 393 -15.53 10.72 -24.17
N ILE A 394 -15.98 9.52 -23.81
CA ILE A 394 -15.99 9.03 -22.43
C ILE A 394 -14.85 8.03 -22.27
N ILE A 395 -13.98 8.22 -21.28
CA ILE A 395 -12.84 7.36 -21.00
C ILE A 395 -12.93 6.86 -19.55
N GLY A 396 -12.92 5.55 -19.33
CA GLY A 396 -12.95 4.95 -18.00
C GLY A 396 -13.31 3.45 -18.00
N PRO A 397 -13.21 2.78 -16.84
CA PRO A 397 -12.83 3.33 -15.54
C PRO A 397 -11.33 3.67 -15.43
N CYS A 398 -11.01 4.83 -14.85
CA CYS A 398 -9.65 5.31 -14.60
C CYS A 398 -9.35 5.40 -13.10
N ALA A 399 -8.07 5.58 -12.75
CA ALA A 399 -7.63 5.97 -11.43
C ALA A 399 -6.89 7.33 -11.45
N SER A 400 -7.20 8.21 -10.51
CA SER A 400 -6.40 9.41 -10.24
C SER A 400 -5.40 9.12 -9.13
N VAL A 401 -4.12 9.30 -9.41
CA VAL A 401 -3.00 9.21 -8.47
C VAL A 401 -2.50 10.61 -8.17
N SER A 402 -2.59 11.04 -6.91
CA SER A 402 -2.27 12.40 -6.47
C SER A 402 -1.09 12.39 -5.52
N LEU A 403 -0.07 13.18 -5.86
CA LEU A 403 0.98 13.60 -4.94
C LEU A 403 0.46 14.80 -4.16
N VAL A 404 0.36 14.67 -2.84
CA VAL A 404 -0.11 15.73 -1.94
C VAL A 404 1.01 16.12 -1.01
N GLY A 405 1.25 17.42 -0.87
CA GLY A 405 2.39 17.93 -0.14
C GLY A 405 2.38 19.44 -0.06
N ARG A 406 3.57 20.01 0.12
CA ARG A 406 3.75 21.46 0.18
C ARG A 406 4.84 21.87 -0.80
N ASN A 407 4.62 22.98 -1.50
CA ASN A 407 5.55 23.55 -2.47
C ASN A 407 5.97 22.53 -3.56
N ILE A 408 5.02 21.75 -4.09
CA ILE A 408 5.31 20.65 -5.02
C ILE A 408 6.07 21.13 -6.27
N ARG A 409 5.81 22.35 -6.77
CA ARG A 409 6.54 22.97 -7.89
C ARG A 409 8.02 23.00 -7.67
N SER A 410 8.45 23.30 -6.45
CA SER A 410 9.86 23.43 -6.12
C SER A 410 10.60 22.09 -6.18
N ILE A 411 9.89 20.97 -6.01
CA ILE A 411 10.45 19.61 -6.05
C ILE A 411 10.13 18.86 -7.35
N LEU A 412 9.57 19.51 -8.37
CA LEU A 412 9.31 18.88 -9.68
C LEU A 412 10.58 18.26 -10.29
N HIS A 413 11.73 18.91 -10.12
CA HIS A 413 13.03 18.39 -10.58
C HIS A 413 13.43 17.08 -9.89
N GLN A 414 12.94 16.83 -8.67
CA GLN A 414 13.16 15.60 -7.90
C GLN A 414 12.16 14.50 -8.29
N LEU A 415 11.04 14.87 -8.93
CA LEU A 415 10.08 13.91 -9.46
C LEU A 415 10.56 13.23 -10.75
N GLY A 416 11.76 13.54 -11.28
CA GLY A 416 12.28 12.93 -12.50
C GLY A 416 12.19 11.39 -12.51
N PRO A 417 12.77 10.68 -11.51
CA PRO A 417 12.64 9.23 -11.40
C PRO A 417 11.19 8.76 -11.20
N ALA A 418 10.38 9.56 -10.50
CA ALA A 418 8.95 9.27 -10.31
C ALA A 418 8.15 9.38 -11.62
N LEU A 419 8.55 10.27 -12.53
CA LEU A 419 7.94 10.42 -13.85
C LEU A 419 8.36 9.29 -14.81
N GLU A 420 9.54 8.69 -14.63
CA GLU A 420 9.97 7.50 -15.39
C GLU A 420 9.05 6.29 -15.15
N LEU A 421 8.40 6.20 -13.98
CA LEU A 421 7.38 5.17 -13.72
C LEU A 421 6.20 5.23 -14.68
N PHE A 422 5.98 6.38 -15.34
CA PHE A 422 4.92 6.56 -16.32
C PHE A 422 5.39 6.36 -17.77
N ALA A 423 6.65 6.00 -18.02
CA ALA A 423 7.21 5.90 -19.37
C ALA A 423 6.45 4.91 -20.29
N GLU A 424 5.89 3.85 -19.70
CA GLU A 424 5.11 2.81 -20.40
C GLU A 424 3.59 2.98 -20.23
N GLN A 425 3.15 4.08 -19.60
CA GLN A 425 1.75 4.26 -19.17
C GLN A 425 1.06 5.40 -19.90
N ARG A 426 -0.20 5.18 -20.29
CA ARG A 426 -1.01 6.25 -20.85
C ARG A 426 -1.51 7.15 -19.72
N ILE A 427 -0.95 8.35 -19.62
CA ILE A 427 -1.50 9.41 -18.78
C ILE A 427 -2.60 10.12 -19.57
N TYR A 428 -3.83 10.02 -19.09
CA TYR A 428 -4.99 10.65 -19.72
C TYR A 428 -5.12 12.13 -19.36
N LEU A 429 -4.77 12.47 -18.12
CA LEU A 429 -4.92 13.82 -17.58
C LEU A 429 -3.83 14.08 -16.55
N VAL A 430 -3.20 15.25 -16.61
CA VAL A 430 -2.35 15.79 -15.54
C VAL A 430 -2.99 17.07 -15.06
N SER A 431 -3.19 17.20 -13.75
CA SER A 431 -3.71 18.42 -13.13
C SER A 431 -2.84 18.80 -11.95
N GLN A 432 -2.44 20.06 -11.92
CA GLN A 432 -1.67 20.62 -10.83
C GLN A 432 -2.47 21.73 -10.16
N ALA A 433 -2.64 21.67 -8.84
CA ALA A 433 -3.35 22.72 -8.15
C ALA A 433 -2.60 24.06 -8.16
N ALA A 434 -3.38 25.13 -8.25
CA ALA A 434 -2.88 26.49 -8.21
C ALA A 434 -2.20 26.84 -6.87
N ASN A 435 -2.66 26.21 -5.77
CA ASN A 435 -2.15 26.37 -4.40
C ASN A 435 -0.83 25.65 -4.13
N ASP A 436 -0.29 24.92 -5.11
CA ASP A 436 0.96 24.17 -5.01
C ASP A 436 1.00 23.08 -3.92
N LEU A 437 -0.17 22.52 -3.59
CA LEU A 437 -0.34 21.45 -2.62
C LEU A 437 -0.57 20.07 -3.24
N ASN A 438 -0.96 20.01 -4.52
CA ASN A 438 -1.22 18.75 -5.20
C ASN A 438 -0.67 18.71 -6.65
N LEU A 439 -0.34 17.51 -7.09
CA LEU A 439 -0.10 17.16 -8.49
C LEU A 439 -0.73 15.79 -8.75
N THR A 440 -1.67 15.74 -9.69
CA THR A 440 -2.51 14.56 -9.95
C THR A 440 -2.33 14.06 -11.37
N PHE A 441 -2.20 12.75 -11.51
CA PHE A 441 -2.12 12.01 -12.76
C PHE A 441 -3.34 11.09 -12.86
N VAL A 442 -4.03 11.08 -14.00
CA VAL A 442 -5.10 10.10 -14.27
C VAL A 442 -4.59 9.07 -15.25
N VAL A 443 -4.67 7.81 -14.85
CA VAL A 443 -4.13 6.63 -15.54
C VAL A 443 -5.19 5.53 -15.58
N ASP A 444 -4.89 4.44 -16.27
CA ASP A 444 -5.72 3.23 -16.24
C ASP A 444 -5.92 2.72 -14.79
N GLU A 445 -7.14 2.29 -14.47
CA GLU A 445 -7.50 1.90 -13.10
C GLU A 445 -6.62 0.75 -12.55
N SER A 446 -6.18 -0.15 -13.43
CA SER A 446 -5.32 -1.30 -13.09
C SER A 446 -3.93 -0.90 -12.58
N GLN A 447 -3.46 0.31 -12.91
CA GLN A 447 -2.12 0.78 -12.54
C GLN A 447 -2.10 1.60 -11.25
N GLY A 448 -3.26 2.09 -10.79
CA GLY A 448 -3.34 3.06 -9.69
C GLY A 448 -2.62 2.61 -8.42
N ASP A 449 -2.86 1.39 -7.96
CA ASP A 449 -2.25 0.90 -6.70
C ASP A 449 -0.73 0.71 -6.82
N ARG A 450 -0.26 0.15 -7.95
CA ARG A 450 1.16 -0.05 -8.20
C ARG A 450 1.90 1.28 -8.22
N LEU A 451 1.36 2.27 -8.92
CA LEU A 451 1.95 3.60 -9.00
C LEU A 451 1.97 4.28 -7.63
N VAL A 452 0.94 4.10 -6.79
CA VAL A 452 0.99 4.60 -5.40
C VAL A 452 2.15 4.00 -4.64
N ASP A 453 2.33 2.68 -4.68
CA ASP A 453 3.41 2.01 -3.95
C ASP A 453 4.80 2.46 -4.45
N ASP A 454 5.00 2.49 -5.77
CA ASP A 454 6.28 2.87 -6.38
C ASP A 454 6.60 4.36 -6.10
N LEU A 455 5.62 5.26 -6.27
CA LEU A 455 5.77 6.70 -5.98
C LEU A 455 5.95 6.96 -4.48
N HIS A 456 5.22 6.24 -3.63
CA HIS A 456 5.35 6.36 -2.18
C HIS A 456 6.76 5.97 -1.72
N HIS A 457 7.30 4.88 -2.26
CA HIS A 457 8.66 4.44 -1.96
C HIS A 457 9.72 5.44 -2.41
N LEU A 458 9.54 6.09 -3.57
CA LEU A 458 10.51 7.06 -4.09
C LEU A 458 10.43 8.44 -3.41
N LEU A 459 9.22 8.88 -3.03
CA LEU A 459 8.96 10.28 -2.67
C LEU A 459 8.71 10.50 -1.17
N VAL A 460 8.29 9.46 -0.44
CA VAL A 460 7.96 9.55 0.98
C VAL A 460 8.99 8.80 1.80
N ASP A 461 10.19 9.39 1.86
CA ASP A 461 11.34 8.84 2.59
C ASP A 461 11.45 9.41 4.03
N PRO A 462 12.13 8.72 4.96
CA PRO A 462 12.36 9.24 6.30
C PRO A 462 13.31 10.44 6.26
N VAL A 463 12.75 11.64 6.32
CA VAL A 463 13.51 12.80 6.81
C VAL A 463 13.65 12.64 8.32
N ARG A 464 14.87 12.76 8.86
CA ARG A 464 15.09 12.72 10.32
C ARG A 464 14.41 13.89 11.01
N ASP A 465 13.88 13.64 12.20
CA ASP A 465 13.18 14.63 13.02
C ASP A 465 12.05 15.34 12.25
N ASP A 466 11.39 14.60 11.36
CA ASP A 466 10.24 15.12 10.64
C ASP A 466 9.06 15.26 11.60
N ALA A 467 8.70 16.51 11.90
CA ALA A 467 7.52 16.82 12.70
C ALA A 467 6.20 16.40 12.01
N VAL A 468 6.24 16.09 10.71
CA VAL A 468 5.13 15.68 9.86
C VAL A 468 5.05 14.16 9.71
N LEU A 469 6.16 13.44 9.49
CA LEU A 469 6.14 12.00 9.19
C LEU A 469 6.51 11.13 10.42
N GLY A 470 5.56 10.30 10.84
CA GLY A 470 5.67 9.37 11.95
C GLY A 470 6.10 7.95 11.55
N PRO A 471 5.89 6.96 12.46
CA PRO A 471 6.20 5.56 12.19
C PRO A 471 5.35 5.00 11.04
N THR A 472 5.85 3.94 10.40
CA THR A 472 5.09 3.22 9.38
C THR A 472 3.93 2.45 10.00
N TRP A 473 2.92 2.14 9.20
CA TRP A 473 1.82 1.25 9.58
C TRP A 473 2.35 -0.08 10.14
N GLN A 474 3.36 -0.65 9.48
CA GLN A 474 4.04 -1.85 9.97
C GLN A 474 4.70 -1.64 11.33
N GLN A 475 5.31 -0.49 11.61
CA GLN A 475 5.90 -0.23 12.92
C GLN A 475 4.84 -0.06 14.02
N LEU A 476 3.70 0.56 13.71
CA LEU A 476 2.59 0.76 14.64
C LEU A 476 1.83 -0.52 14.97
N PHE A 477 1.67 -1.39 13.98
CA PHE A 477 0.83 -2.59 14.07
C PHE A 477 1.58 -3.90 13.88
N ALA A 478 2.91 -3.87 13.81
CA ALA A 478 3.72 -5.07 13.99
C ALA A 478 3.23 -5.71 15.27
N SER A 479 2.63 -6.88 15.13
CA SER A 479 2.10 -7.63 16.24
C SER A 479 3.21 -7.74 17.26
N ALA A 480 3.05 -7.09 18.41
CA ALA A 480 3.79 -7.37 19.63
C ALA A 480 3.36 -8.74 20.18
N THR A 481 3.21 -9.74 19.30
CA THR A 481 3.47 -11.11 19.69
C THR A 481 4.99 -11.14 19.83
N PRO A 482 5.55 -11.29 21.02
CA PRO A 482 6.94 -11.70 21.11
C PRO A 482 7.01 -13.03 20.37
N LYS A 483 7.51 -12.99 19.12
CA LYS A 483 7.95 -14.21 18.47
C LYS A 483 8.94 -14.84 19.45
N PRO A 484 8.90 -16.16 19.66
CA PRO A 484 10.05 -16.83 20.26
C PRO A 484 11.26 -16.32 19.48
N PRO A 485 12.36 -15.89 20.14
CA PRO A 485 13.50 -15.39 19.41
C PRO A 485 13.86 -16.44 18.36
N GLY A 486 13.68 -16.08 17.09
CA GLY A 486 14.27 -16.84 16.01
C GLY A 486 15.75 -16.98 16.37
N MET A 487 16.32 -18.16 16.12
CA MET A 487 17.71 -18.40 16.49
C MET A 487 18.55 -17.22 15.96
N PRO A 488 19.37 -16.56 16.82
CA PRO A 488 20.10 -15.37 16.42
C PRO A 488 20.92 -15.69 15.15
N PRO A 489 21.05 -14.74 14.21
CA PRO A 489 21.70 -15.01 12.92
C PRO A 489 23.12 -15.54 13.14
N TRP A 490 23.60 -16.39 12.22
CA TRP A 490 24.88 -17.09 12.39
C TRP A 490 26.05 -16.14 12.71
N TRP A 491 26.05 -14.95 12.10
CA TRP A 491 27.10 -13.96 12.28
C TRP A 491 27.11 -13.33 13.67
N SER A 492 25.97 -13.32 14.38
CA SER A 492 25.91 -12.90 15.78
C SER A 492 26.64 -13.92 16.66
N ARG A 493 26.43 -15.22 16.41
CA ARG A 493 27.13 -16.31 17.12
C ARG A 493 28.63 -16.35 16.78
N LYS A 494 28.99 -16.00 15.54
CA LYS A 494 30.38 -15.97 15.03
C LYS A 494 31.04 -14.58 15.12
N ARG A 495 30.49 -13.65 15.91
CA ARG A 495 30.94 -12.25 16.01
C ARG A 495 32.45 -12.11 16.25
N GLN A 496 33.00 -12.85 17.21
CA GLN A 496 34.42 -12.74 17.56
C GLN A 496 35.34 -13.15 16.40
N ALA A 497 34.99 -14.20 15.65
CA ALA A 497 35.74 -14.64 14.48
C ALA A 497 35.69 -13.59 13.35
N LEU A 498 34.53 -12.97 13.13
CA LEU A 498 34.35 -11.90 12.14
C LEU A 498 35.17 -10.64 12.49
N LEU A 499 35.19 -10.25 13.76
CA LEU A 499 36.02 -9.13 14.24
C LEU A 499 37.51 -9.43 14.10
N ALA A 500 37.94 -10.64 14.45
CA ALA A 500 39.34 -11.07 14.28
C ALA A 500 39.77 -11.08 12.81
N LEU A 501 38.90 -11.52 11.90
CA LEU A 501 39.16 -11.49 10.45
C LEU A 501 39.41 -10.06 9.93
N MET A 502 38.70 -9.07 10.48
CA MET A 502 38.80 -7.67 10.11
C MET A 502 39.96 -6.93 10.78
N ALA A 503 40.70 -7.55 11.72
CA ALA A 503 41.85 -6.91 12.35
C ALA A 503 42.89 -6.43 11.30
N THR A 504 43.11 -7.22 10.25
CA THR A 504 44.09 -6.94 9.18
C THR A 504 43.46 -6.55 7.84
N ARG A 505 42.15 -6.28 7.79
CA ARG A 505 41.40 -5.99 6.55
C ARG A 505 40.53 -4.76 6.71
N ASP A 506 40.25 -4.07 5.62
CA ASP A 506 39.34 -2.91 5.64
C ASP A 506 37.93 -3.26 5.20
N SER A 507 37.79 -4.26 4.33
CA SER A 507 36.52 -4.86 3.94
C SER A 507 36.68 -6.34 3.58
N ALA A 508 35.62 -7.13 3.74
CA ALA A 508 35.60 -8.54 3.32
C ALA A 508 34.16 -9.05 3.14
N TYR A 509 33.93 -9.82 2.09
CA TYR A 509 32.80 -10.74 2.04
C TYR A 509 33.10 -11.97 2.88
N VAL A 510 32.16 -12.41 3.70
CA VAL A 510 32.32 -13.60 4.53
C VAL A 510 31.14 -14.53 4.36
N TYR A 511 31.43 -15.79 4.00
CA TYR A 511 30.42 -16.82 3.77
C TYR A 511 30.44 -17.90 4.85
N ASP A 512 29.26 -18.24 5.34
CA ASP A 512 28.98 -19.34 6.26
C ASP A 512 28.46 -20.57 5.51
N LEU A 513 29.33 -21.55 5.31
CA LEU A 513 29.01 -22.77 4.56
C LEU A 513 27.97 -23.66 5.27
N GLU A 514 27.87 -23.57 6.59
CA GLU A 514 26.84 -24.29 7.37
C GLU A 514 25.43 -23.82 6.98
N THR A 515 25.24 -22.50 6.85
CA THR A 515 23.98 -21.93 6.36
C THR A 515 23.67 -22.38 4.93
N VAL A 516 24.67 -22.43 4.02
CA VAL A 516 24.47 -22.96 2.65
C VAL A 516 23.98 -24.41 2.71
N ARG A 517 24.64 -25.24 3.52
CA ARG A 517 24.30 -26.66 3.69
C ARG A 517 22.89 -26.87 4.24
N ASP A 518 22.49 -26.06 5.22
CA ASP A 518 21.15 -26.12 5.79
C ASP A 518 20.07 -25.68 4.78
N ARG A 519 20.34 -24.65 3.97
CA ARG A 519 19.43 -24.20 2.91
C ARG A 519 19.31 -25.27 1.80
N CYS A 520 20.40 -25.91 1.42
CA CYS A 520 20.36 -27.07 0.51
C CYS A 520 19.55 -28.23 1.10
N ARG A 521 19.74 -28.57 2.38
CA ARG A 521 18.98 -29.63 3.06
C ARG A 521 17.48 -29.37 3.01
N LYS A 522 17.04 -28.17 3.39
CA LYS A 522 15.62 -27.76 3.35
C LYS A 522 15.00 -27.96 1.95
N LEU A 523 15.73 -27.62 0.90
CA LEU A 523 15.26 -27.80 -0.48
C LEU A 523 15.19 -29.27 -0.89
N LYS A 524 16.13 -30.10 -0.43
CA LYS A 524 16.16 -31.54 -0.71
C LYS A 524 15.12 -32.34 0.06
N GLU A 525 14.55 -31.78 1.12
CA GLU A 525 13.46 -32.40 1.90
C GLU A 525 12.09 -32.28 1.21
N LEU A 526 11.96 -31.43 0.18
CA LEU A 526 10.75 -31.28 -0.61
C LEU A 526 10.43 -32.56 -1.39
N LYS A 527 9.24 -33.11 -1.19
CA LYS A 527 8.81 -34.37 -1.81
C LYS A 527 8.23 -34.14 -3.21
N SER A 528 7.72 -32.94 -3.47
CA SER A 528 7.20 -32.55 -4.78
C SER A 528 8.29 -32.39 -5.84
N ILE A 529 9.51 -32.04 -5.44
CA ILE A 529 10.60 -31.65 -6.33
C ILE A 529 11.55 -32.80 -6.60
N ASP A 530 11.76 -33.13 -7.87
CA ASP A 530 12.67 -34.21 -8.29
C ASP A 530 14.12 -33.74 -8.41
N ARG A 531 14.33 -32.46 -8.79
CA ARG A 531 15.66 -31.86 -8.89
C ARG A 531 15.66 -30.40 -8.48
N VAL A 532 16.70 -30.04 -7.73
CA VAL A 532 17.01 -28.65 -7.38
C VAL A 532 18.32 -28.31 -8.08
N SER A 533 18.34 -27.18 -8.78
CA SER A 533 19.54 -26.61 -9.39
C SER A 533 19.90 -25.28 -8.72
N TYR A 534 21.15 -25.08 -8.38
CA TYR A 534 21.64 -23.81 -7.85
C TYR A 534 21.99 -22.88 -9.03
N ALA A 535 21.20 -21.83 -9.21
CA ALA A 535 21.48 -20.75 -10.15
C ALA A 535 22.72 -19.97 -9.71
N MET A 536 23.89 -20.34 -10.24
CA MET A 536 25.18 -19.91 -9.67
C MET A 536 25.53 -18.45 -9.92
N LYS A 537 24.83 -17.78 -10.84
CA LYS A 537 24.82 -16.31 -10.96
C LYS A 537 24.58 -15.60 -9.62
N ALA A 538 23.89 -16.26 -8.69
CA ALA A 538 23.73 -15.78 -7.32
C ALA A 538 25.08 -15.60 -6.60
N ASN A 539 25.94 -16.63 -6.64
CA ASN A 539 27.30 -16.57 -6.16
C ASN A 539 28.15 -17.74 -6.72
N PRO A 540 29.14 -17.49 -7.60
CA PRO A 540 29.92 -18.54 -8.24
C PRO A 540 31.16 -18.98 -7.43
N HIS A 541 31.27 -18.59 -6.15
CA HIS A 541 32.46 -18.87 -5.34
C HIS A 541 32.74 -20.39 -5.21
N PRO A 542 33.97 -20.89 -5.50
CA PRO A 542 34.25 -22.32 -5.58
C PRO A 542 33.88 -23.14 -4.34
N SER A 543 34.08 -22.59 -3.13
CA SER A 543 33.72 -23.29 -1.89
C SER A 543 32.19 -23.42 -1.72
N ILE A 544 31.41 -22.45 -2.20
CA ILE A 544 29.94 -22.52 -2.16
C ILE A 544 29.47 -23.58 -3.14
N LEU A 545 30.03 -23.61 -4.37
CA LEU A 545 29.71 -24.64 -5.36
C LEU A 545 29.99 -26.06 -4.84
N ARG A 546 31.11 -26.27 -4.13
CA ARG A 546 31.43 -27.55 -3.51
C ARG A 546 30.42 -27.96 -2.44
N GLU A 547 30.01 -27.04 -1.57
CA GLU A 547 29.00 -27.33 -0.54
C GLU A 547 27.62 -27.60 -1.12
N VAL A 548 27.20 -26.82 -2.11
CA VAL A 548 25.96 -27.05 -2.87
C VAL A 548 25.97 -28.46 -3.47
N ARG A 549 27.09 -28.87 -4.09
CA ARG A 549 27.21 -30.20 -4.69
C ARG A 549 27.20 -31.32 -3.64
N GLN A 550 27.86 -31.13 -2.50
CA GLN A 550 27.80 -32.05 -1.36
C GLN A 550 26.38 -32.19 -0.80
N GLY A 551 25.60 -31.10 -0.84
CA GLY A 551 24.17 -31.11 -0.53
C GLY A 551 23.28 -31.83 -1.55
N GLY A 552 23.84 -32.39 -2.63
CA GLY A 552 23.08 -33.11 -3.66
C GLY A 552 22.22 -32.21 -4.54
N VAL A 553 22.64 -30.95 -4.69
CA VAL A 553 22.00 -29.93 -5.55
C VAL A 553 22.82 -29.79 -6.84
N ALA A 554 22.12 -29.75 -7.97
CA ALA A 554 22.69 -29.58 -9.31
C ALA A 554 23.06 -28.11 -9.58
N ILE A 555 23.60 -27.78 -10.75
CA ILE A 555 24.03 -26.41 -11.09
C ILE A 555 23.27 -25.88 -12.31
N GLU A 556 22.80 -24.64 -12.23
CA GLU A 556 22.30 -23.86 -13.37
C GLU A 556 23.27 -22.72 -13.69
N CYS A 557 23.59 -22.58 -14.97
CA CYS A 557 24.52 -21.61 -15.51
C CYS A 557 23.86 -20.81 -16.64
N VAL A 558 24.10 -19.49 -16.69
CA VAL A 558 23.56 -18.61 -17.74
C VAL A 558 24.60 -18.16 -18.78
N SER A 559 25.87 -18.51 -18.59
CA SER A 559 26.95 -18.15 -19.54
C SER A 559 28.01 -19.24 -19.65
N ARG A 560 28.76 -19.25 -20.76
CA ARG A 560 29.94 -20.11 -20.91
C ARG A 560 30.90 -20.02 -19.72
N GLY A 561 31.18 -18.81 -19.24
CA GLY A 561 32.10 -18.59 -18.11
C GLY A 561 31.62 -19.24 -16.80
N GLU A 562 30.30 -19.28 -16.57
CA GLU A 562 29.72 -19.99 -15.44
C GLU A 562 29.85 -21.51 -15.58
N VAL A 563 29.63 -22.06 -16.77
CA VAL A 563 29.84 -23.50 -17.04
C VAL A 563 31.31 -23.88 -16.82
N GLU A 564 32.26 -23.11 -17.35
CA GLU A 564 33.70 -23.32 -17.13
C GLU A 564 34.07 -23.23 -15.63
N ARG A 565 33.48 -22.28 -14.89
CA ARG A 565 33.65 -22.16 -13.43
C ARG A 565 33.08 -23.38 -12.70
N ALA A 566 31.89 -23.85 -13.06
CA ALA A 566 31.26 -25.01 -12.45
C ALA A 566 32.14 -26.25 -12.64
N ILE A 567 32.57 -26.52 -13.88
CA ILE A 567 33.42 -27.67 -14.23
C ILE A 567 34.77 -27.61 -13.51
N SER A 568 35.43 -26.45 -13.52
CA SER A 568 36.74 -26.30 -12.85
C SER A 568 36.65 -26.43 -11.33
N SER A 569 35.53 -26.01 -10.74
CA SER A 569 35.31 -26.10 -9.29
C SER A 569 34.82 -27.48 -8.84
N LEU A 570 34.16 -28.21 -9.75
CA LEU A 570 33.52 -29.50 -9.55
C LEU A 570 33.93 -30.47 -10.68
N PRO A 571 35.18 -30.97 -10.71
CA PRO A 571 35.67 -31.78 -11.82
C PRO A 571 34.88 -33.08 -12.05
N ASP A 572 34.28 -33.63 -10.99
CA ASP A 572 33.53 -34.89 -11.01
C ASP A 572 32.01 -34.70 -11.25
N ILE A 573 31.55 -33.48 -11.54
CA ILE A 573 30.12 -33.25 -11.82
C ILE A 573 29.70 -33.96 -13.10
N ASP A 574 28.59 -34.70 -13.05
CA ASP A 574 27.96 -35.20 -14.27
C ASP A 574 27.51 -34.00 -15.11
N ARG A 575 27.89 -33.97 -16.38
CA ARG A 575 27.55 -32.86 -17.29
C ARG A 575 26.04 -32.74 -17.48
N LYS A 576 25.26 -33.81 -17.28
CA LYS A 576 23.79 -33.75 -17.27
C LYS A 576 23.21 -33.06 -16.02
N GLU A 577 24.00 -32.92 -14.96
CA GLU A 577 23.67 -32.12 -13.78
C GLU A 577 23.98 -30.62 -13.95
N VAL A 578 24.51 -30.20 -15.11
CA VAL A 578 24.68 -28.79 -15.46
C VAL A 578 23.60 -28.38 -16.47
N LEU A 579 22.74 -27.45 -16.06
CA LEU A 579 21.73 -26.84 -16.91
C LEU A 579 22.26 -25.49 -17.42
N PHE A 580 22.31 -25.32 -18.74
CA PHE A 580 22.77 -24.10 -19.40
C PHE A 580 21.57 -23.35 -19.97
N THR A 581 21.23 -22.23 -19.35
CA THR A 581 20.06 -21.39 -19.69
C THR A 581 20.49 -19.98 -20.09
N PRO A 582 21.18 -19.83 -21.24
CA PRO A 582 21.62 -18.52 -21.71
C PRO A 582 20.45 -17.67 -22.19
N ASN A 583 20.63 -16.34 -22.18
CA ASN A 583 19.75 -15.41 -22.88
C ASN A 583 20.57 -14.58 -23.90
N PHE A 584 20.07 -14.45 -25.13
CA PHE A 584 20.76 -13.77 -26.25
C PHE A 584 22.21 -14.23 -26.49
N ALA A 585 22.55 -15.49 -26.18
CA ALA A 585 23.90 -16.02 -26.40
C ALA A 585 24.24 -16.15 -27.90
N ALA A 586 25.53 -16.01 -28.19
CA ALA A 586 26.07 -16.20 -29.53
C ALA A 586 25.98 -17.68 -29.97
N ARG A 587 25.95 -17.92 -31.29
CA ARG A 587 25.89 -19.27 -31.88
C ARG A 587 26.97 -20.19 -31.32
N GLU A 588 28.17 -19.65 -31.14
CA GLU A 588 29.36 -20.39 -30.69
C GLU A 588 29.20 -20.91 -29.25
N GLU A 589 28.43 -20.23 -28.39
CA GLU A 589 28.16 -20.71 -27.03
C GLU A 589 27.27 -21.96 -27.04
N TYR A 590 26.28 -22.03 -27.93
CA TYR A 590 25.44 -23.22 -28.07
C TYR A 590 26.23 -24.42 -28.61
N VAL A 591 27.04 -24.21 -29.65
CA VAL A 591 27.93 -25.25 -30.21
C VAL A 591 28.84 -25.80 -29.11
N TRP A 592 29.51 -24.90 -28.40
CA TRP A 592 30.41 -25.26 -27.30
C TRP A 592 29.68 -26.00 -26.17
N ALA A 593 28.48 -25.55 -25.77
CA ALA A 593 27.71 -26.20 -24.70
C ALA A 593 27.34 -27.65 -25.05
N PHE A 594 26.93 -27.92 -26.30
CA PHE A 594 26.68 -29.28 -26.74
C PHE A 594 27.95 -30.16 -26.75
N GLU A 595 29.11 -29.60 -27.12
CA GLU A 595 30.40 -30.30 -27.04
C GLU A 595 30.80 -30.63 -25.59
N GLN A 596 30.47 -29.76 -24.63
CA GLN A 596 30.67 -30.03 -23.21
C GLN A 596 29.68 -31.07 -22.63
N GLY A 597 28.65 -31.46 -23.39
CA GLY A 597 27.66 -32.46 -23.01
C GLY A 597 26.62 -31.99 -22.00
N VAL A 598 26.54 -30.68 -21.72
CA VAL A 598 25.57 -30.09 -20.77
C VAL A 598 24.16 -30.05 -21.34
N THR A 599 23.16 -29.82 -20.48
CA THR A 599 21.77 -29.68 -20.91
C THR A 599 21.54 -28.25 -21.37
N VAL A 600 21.10 -28.05 -22.62
CA VAL A 600 20.94 -26.72 -23.24
C VAL A 600 19.48 -26.30 -23.25
N THR A 601 19.19 -25.11 -22.73
CA THR A 601 17.89 -24.44 -22.80
C THR A 601 17.91 -23.35 -23.86
N LEU A 602 16.86 -23.31 -24.70
CA LEU A 602 16.60 -22.21 -25.62
C LEU A 602 15.70 -21.16 -24.97
N ASP A 603 16.04 -19.89 -25.14
CA ASP A 603 15.27 -18.76 -24.62
C ASP A 603 14.44 -18.05 -25.71
N SER A 604 14.69 -18.32 -27.00
CA SER A 604 13.96 -17.71 -28.12
C SER A 604 13.87 -18.64 -29.35
N LEU A 605 13.08 -18.25 -30.35
CA LEU A 605 12.93 -18.99 -31.62
C LEU A 605 14.15 -18.85 -32.55
N TYR A 606 14.88 -17.75 -32.42
CA TYR A 606 15.93 -17.35 -33.36
C TYR A 606 16.98 -18.45 -33.63
N PRO A 607 17.51 -19.17 -32.62
CA PRO A 607 18.50 -20.21 -32.84
C PRO A 607 17.98 -21.38 -33.70
N LEU A 608 16.70 -21.74 -33.59
CA LEU A 608 16.10 -22.81 -34.41
C LEU A 608 15.83 -22.36 -35.85
N GLU A 609 15.46 -21.10 -36.03
CA GLU A 609 15.18 -20.54 -37.35
C GLU A 609 16.44 -20.32 -38.18
N TYR A 610 17.48 -19.74 -37.57
CA TYR A 610 18.67 -19.29 -38.28
C TYR A 610 19.88 -20.21 -38.14
N TRP A 611 19.93 -21.06 -37.10
CA TRP A 611 21.04 -22.00 -36.87
C TRP A 611 20.59 -23.47 -36.76
N PRO A 612 19.75 -23.97 -37.69
CA PRO A 612 19.11 -25.29 -37.58
C PRO A 612 20.12 -26.45 -37.42
N ASP A 613 21.27 -26.37 -38.08
CA ASP A 613 22.31 -27.41 -38.04
C ASP A 613 22.90 -27.62 -36.63
N VAL A 614 22.89 -26.59 -35.78
CA VAL A 614 23.40 -26.67 -34.40
C VAL A 614 22.49 -27.56 -33.53
N PHE A 615 21.17 -27.51 -33.80
CA PHE A 615 20.15 -28.17 -32.99
C PHE A 615 19.62 -29.47 -33.62
N ALA A 616 20.05 -29.80 -34.83
CA ALA A 616 19.56 -30.96 -35.56
C ALA A 616 19.74 -32.27 -34.78
N GLY A 617 18.64 -32.98 -34.52
CA GLY A 617 18.63 -34.25 -33.78
C GLY A 617 18.98 -34.14 -32.29
N ARG A 618 19.09 -32.94 -31.72
CA ARG A 618 19.50 -32.71 -30.32
C ARG A 618 18.31 -32.71 -29.37
N ASP A 619 18.59 -33.07 -28.12
CA ASP A 619 17.67 -32.87 -27.00
C ASP A 619 17.87 -31.47 -26.42
N ILE A 620 16.78 -30.72 -26.24
CA ILE A 620 16.80 -29.35 -25.73
C ILE A 620 15.71 -29.11 -24.68
N PHE A 621 15.97 -28.13 -23.82
CA PHE A 621 14.94 -27.48 -23.01
C PHE A 621 14.50 -26.20 -23.73
N VAL A 622 13.30 -25.73 -23.43
CA VAL A 622 12.84 -24.41 -23.91
C VAL A 622 12.25 -23.62 -22.76
N ARG A 623 12.70 -22.38 -22.61
CA ARG A 623 12.11 -21.40 -21.71
C ARG A 623 10.94 -20.69 -22.38
N LEU A 624 9.84 -20.59 -21.68
CA LEU A 624 8.61 -19.95 -22.11
C LEU A 624 8.29 -18.75 -21.22
N ASP A 625 7.69 -17.74 -21.83
CA ASP A 625 7.14 -16.59 -21.10
C ASP A 625 5.79 -16.98 -20.46
N PRO A 626 5.63 -16.89 -19.13
CA PRO A 626 4.34 -17.09 -18.48
C PRO A 626 3.34 -15.95 -18.73
N GLY A 627 3.66 -14.92 -19.51
CA GLY A 627 2.77 -13.82 -19.91
C GLY A 627 2.49 -12.78 -18.81
N GLU A 628 2.80 -13.10 -17.55
CA GLU A 628 2.76 -12.18 -16.41
C GLU A 628 4.04 -12.33 -15.58
N GLY A 629 4.73 -11.23 -15.29
CA GLY A 629 5.92 -11.20 -14.43
C GLY A 629 5.58 -10.87 -12.97
N ARG A 630 6.11 -11.64 -12.00
CA ARG A 630 5.93 -11.41 -10.56
C ARG A 630 7.27 -11.16 -9.87
N GLY A 631 7.34 -10.15 -9.01
CA GLY A 631 8.58 -9.78 -8.31
C GLY A 631 8.50 -8.40 -7.64
N HIS A 632 9.31 -8.19 -6.61
CA HIS A 632 9.29 -6.97 -5.78
C HIS A 632 9.76 -5.69 -6.50
N HIS A 633 10.34 -5.78 -7.71
CA HIS A 633 10.76 -4.64 -8.54
C HIS A 633 10.70 -5.00 -10.03
N ALA A 634 10.58 -4.01 -10.92
CA ALA A 634 10.58 -4.21 -12.38
C ALA A 634 11.83 -4.98 -12.89
N HIS A 635 13.02 -4.69 -12.35
CA HIS A 635 14.29 -5.34 -12.73
C HIS A 635 14.40 -6.83 -12.33
N VAL A 636 13.45 -7.37 -11.55
CA VAL A 636 13.43 -8.78 -11.13
C VAL A 636 12.18 -9.53 -11.58
N ARG A 637 11.32 -8.90 -12.38
CA ARG A 637 10.18 -9.54 -13.08
C ARG A 637 10.67 -10.06 -14.44
N THR A 638 10.39 -11.31 -14.75
CA THR A 638 10.93 -11.96 -15.96
C THR A 638 9.86 -12.56 -16.88
N GLY A 639 8.58 -12.20 -16.68
CA GLY A 639 7.47 -12.59 -17.56
C GLY A 639 6.68 -11.37 -18.05
N GLY A 640 5.98 -11.51 -19.17
CA GLY A 640 5.19 -10.47 -19.84
C GLY A 640 5.81 -9.96 -21.15
N ILE A 641 5.03 -9.22 -21.94
CA ILE A 641 5.39 -8.77 -23.31
C ILE A 641 6.66 -7.90 -23.34
N GLU A 642 6.96 -7.19 -22.25
CA GLU A 642 8.16 -6.35 -22.10
C GLU A 642 9.36 -7.12 -21.54
N SER A 643 9.20 -8.41 -21.24
CA SER A 643 10.27 -9.30 -20.82
C SER A 643 11.08 -9.78 -22.03
N LYS A 644 12.40 -9.65 -21.95
CA LYS A 644 13.32 -10.19 -22.95
C LYS A 644 13.58 -11.70 -22.82
N PHE A 645 12.77 -12.41 -22.03
CA PHE A 645 13.06 -13.77 -21.60
C PHE A 645 11.97 -14.76 -22.04
N GLY A 646 12.41 -15.85 -22.67
CA GLY A 646 11.54 -16.97 -23.04
C GLY A 646 10.74 -16.73 -24.32
N VAL A 647 10.31 -17.82 -24.94
CA VAL A 647 9.43 -17.80 -26.13
C VAL A 647 8.02 -17.35 -25.70
N ALA A 648 7.44 -16.41 -26.45
CA ALA A 648 6.13 -15.87 -26.12
C ALA A 648 5.02 -16.91 -26.25
N ARG A 649 3.95 -16.77 -25.45
CA ARG A 649 2.79 -17.69 -25.46
C ARG A 649 2.19 -17.90 -26.84
N GLY A 650 2.08 -16.83 -27.63
CA GLY A 650 1.52 -16.89 -29.00
C GLY A 650 2.43 -17.59 -30.02
N GLU A 651 3.70 -17.82 -29.67
CA GLU A 651 4.73 -18.35 -30.57
C GLU A 651 5.02 -19.85 -30.36
N VAL A 652 4.37 -20.48 -29.37
CA VAL A 652 4.59 -21.90 -29.02
C VAL A 652 4.33 -22.83 -30.20
N GLU A 653 3.38 -22.51 -31.08
CA GLU A 653 3.10 -23.30 -32.28
C GLU A 653 4.23 -23.17 -33.33
N VAL A 654 4.81 -21.98 -33.44
CA VAL A 654 5.94 -21.72 -34.33
C VAL A 654 7.18 -22.47 -33.81
N LEU A 655 7.42 -22.42 -32.50
CA LEU A 655 8.45 -23.22 -31.82
C LEU A 655 8.33 -24.70 -32.18
N ARG A 656 7.13 -25.27 -32.06
CA ARG A 656 6.86 -26.68 -32.37
C ARG A 656 7.19 -27.02 -33.82
N THR A 657 6.77 -26.15 -34.74
CA THR A 657 7.03 -26.32 -36.18
C THR A 657 8.52 -26.28 -36.48
N LEU A 658 9.26 -25.32 -35.91
CA LEU A 658 10.71 -25.19 -36.10
C LEU A 658 11.48 -26.36 -35.49
N ALA A 659 11.17 -26.75 -34.25
CA ALA A 659 11.81 -27.89 -33.59
C ALA A 659 11.61 -29.19 -34.37
N SER A 660 10.39 -29.46 -34.85
CA SER A 660 10.07 -30.62 -35.69
C SER A 660 10.83 -30.59 -37.02
N LYS A 661 10.88 -29.43 -37.70
CA LYS A 661 11.59 -29.25 -38.98
C LYS A 661 13.08 -29.61 -38.89
N VAL A 662 13.73 -29.27 -37.77
CA VAL A 662 15.16 -29.57 -37.55
C VAL A 662 15.39 -30.92 -36.85
N GLY A 663 14.33 -31.59 -36.40
CA GLY A 663 14.41 -32.84 -35.64
C GLY A 663 14.94 -32.66 -34.22
N ALA A 664 14.85 -31.45 -33.63
CA ALA A 664 15.19 -31.22 -32.23
C ALA A 664 14.06 -31.73 -31.33
N ARG A 665 14.40 -32.47 -30.27
CA ARG A 665 13.46 -32.98 -29.28
C ARG A 665 13.40 -32.04 -28.08
N VAL A 666 12.23 -31.47 -27.83
CA VAL A 666 11.98 -30.67 -26.62
C VAL A 666 11.69 -31.63 -25.48
N ILE A 667 12.68 -31.82 -24.60
CA ILE A 667 12.61 -32.78 -23.48
C ILE A 667 12.30 -32.12 -22.13
N GLY A 668 12.29 -30.79 -22.08
CA GLY A 668 11.94 -30.01 -20.89
C GLY A 668 11.37 -28.64 -21.22
N LEU A 669 10.40 -28.21 -20.43
CA LEU A 669 9.81 -26.87 -20.53
C LEU A 669 10.14 -26.09 -19.25
N HIS A 670 10.61 -24.87 -19.40
CA HIS A 670 11.01 -23.99 -18.30
C HIS A 670 10.17 -22.71 -18.32
N ALA A 671 9.73 -22.23 -17.17
CA ALA A 671 9.24 -20.86 -17.02
C ALA A 671 9.73 -20.26 -15.70
N HIS A 672 9.99 -18.95 -15.71
CA HIS A 672 10.44 -18.22 -14.53
C HIS A 672 9.68 -16.90 -14.43
N ALA A 673 8.86 -16.74 -13.39
CA ALA A 673 8.04 -15.55 -13.18
C ALA A 673 8.82 -14.34 -12.61
N GLY A 674 9.90 -14.60 -11.85
CA GLY A 674 10.80 -13.59 -11.29
C GLY A 674 11.43 -14.00 -9.96
N SER A 675 12.04 -13.05 -9.25
CA SER A 675 12.81 -13.30 -8.01
C SER A 675 12.25 -12.60 -6.77
N GLY A 676 12.40 -13.24 -5.61
CA GLY A 676 11.95 -12.72 -4.32
C GLY A 676 10.50 -13.07 -3.96
N VAL A 677 9.87 -14.06 -4.60
CA VAL A 677 8.45 -14.35 -4.44
C VAL A 677 8.17 -15.10 -3.13
N PHE A 678 7.20 -14.61 -2.35
CA PHE A 678 6.71 -15.25 -1.13
C PHE A 678 5.37 -15.98 -1.29
N ASP A 679 4.63 -15.67 -2.36
CA ASP A 679 3.36 -16.34 -2.67
C ASP A 679 3.60 -17.71 -3.32
N VAL A 680 3.20 -18.76 -2.60
CA VAL A 680 3.29 -20.15 -3.03
C VAL A 680 2.53 -20.41 -4.33
N ASN A 681 1.42 -19.70 -4.59
CA ASN A 681 0.58 -19.94 -5.76
C ASN A 681 1.35 -19.70 -7.07
N ASN A 682 2.37 -18.85 -7.07
CA ASN A 682 3.21 -18.57 -8.24
C ASN A 682 3.73 -19.83 -8.96
N TRP A 683 4.27 -20.80 -8.22
CA TRP A 683 4.81 -22.02 -8.82
C TRP A 683 3.72 -23.01 -9.22
N ARG A 684 2.57 -23.01 -8.50
CA ARG A 684 1.40 -23.78 -8.92
C ARG A 684 0.89 -23.28 -10.27
N ASP A 685 0.71 -21.97 -10.41
CA ASP A 685 0.24 -21.32 -11.64
C ASP A 685 1.21 -21.57 -12.80
N THR A 686 2.52 -21.42 -12.54
CA THR A 686 3.59 -21.70 -13.53
C THR A 686 3.54 -23.17 -13.97
N GLY A 687 3.43 -24.09 -13.01
CA GLY A 687 3.33 -25.51 -13.29
C GLY A 687 2.08 -25.86 -14.10
N GLN A 688 0.92 -25.30 -13.77
CA GLN A 688 -0.32 -25.49 -14.53
C GLN A 688 -0.20 -24.97 -15.97
N TYR A 689 0.41 -23.80 -16.15
CA TYR A 689 0.68 -23.25 -17.47
C TYR A 689 1.55 -24.19 -18.31
N LEU A 690 2.70 -24.61 -17.79
CA LEU A 690 3.60 -25.53 -18.51
C LEU A 690 2.93 -26.88 -18.78
N SER A 691 2.15 -27.39 -17.82
CA SER A 691 1.40 -28.65 -17.95
C SER A 691 0.39 -28.61 -19.09
N SER A 692 -0.25 -27.45 -19.33
CA SER A 692 -1.21 -27.27 -20.43
C SER A 692 -0.60 -27.45 -21.82
N LEU A 693 0.73 -27.35 -21.93
CA LEU A 693 1.46 -27.43 -23.20
C LEU A 693 1.98 -28.84 -23.51
N LEU A 694 1.89 -29.78 -22.56
CA LEU A 694 2.45 -31.14 -22.71
C LEU A 694 1.89 -31.89 -23.93
N LEU A 695 0.61 -31.69 -24.26
CA LEU A 695 -0.01 -32.30 -25.45
C LEU A 695 0.69 -31.89 -26.76
N GLY A 696 1.32 -30.71 -26.80
CA GLY A 696 2.06 -30.22 -27.95
C GLY A 696 3.51 -30.70 -28.03
N PHE A 697 4.06 -31.28 -26.95
CA PHE A 697 5.48 -31.66 -26.84
C PHE A 697 5.61 -33.07 -26.22
N PRO A 698 5.53 -34.14 -27.05
CA PRO A 698 5.41 -35.51 -26.56
C PRO A 698 6.68 -36.07 -25.88
N ASP A 699 7.86 -35.50 -26.17
CA ASP A 699 9.14 -35.93 -25.58
C ASP A 699 9.45 -35.26 -24.23
N VAL A 700 8.60 -34.33 -23.77
CA VAL A 700 8.81 -33.61 -22.51
C VAL A 700 8.73 -34.58 -21.35
N ARG A 701 9.77 -34.55 -20.52
CA ARG A 701 9.88 -35.34 -19.28
C ARG A 701 10.11 -34.48 -18.03
N VAL A 702 10.31 -33.17 -18.21
CA VAL A 702 10.64 -32.23 -17.13
C VAL A 702 9.86 -30.94 -17.29
N LEU A 703 9.26 -30.46 -16.20
CA LEU A 703 8.84 -29.08 -16.04
C LEU A 703 9.75 -28.39 -15.04
N ASP A 704 10.49 -27.38 -15.50
CA ASP A 704 11.27 -26.50 -14.66
C ASP A 704 10.44 -25.27 -14.30
N LEU A 705 10.09 -25.15 -13.02
CA LEU A 705 9.26 -24.07 -12.51
C LEU A 705 10.09 -22.81 -12.19
N GLY A 706 11.37 -22.84 -12.51
CA GLY A 706 12.32 -21.77 -12.28
C GLY A 706 12.65 -21.57 -10.80
N GLY A 707 13.33 -20.47 -10.51
CA GLY A 707 13.74 -20.10 -9.16
C GLY A 707 12.82 -19.09 -8.48
N GLY A 708 13.44 -18.23 -7.68
CA GLY A 708 12.83 -17.00 -7.20
C GLY A 708 12.25 -17.02 -5.80
N ILE A 709 12.47 -18.09 -5.03
CA ILE A 709 12.02 -18.19 -3.62
C ILE A 709 12.53 -16.98 -2.82
N GLY A 710 11.60 -16.32 -2.13
CA GLY A 710 11.85 -15.15 -1.28
C GLY A 710 12.79 -15.45 -0.12
N VAL A 711 13.64 -14.46 0.19
CA VAL A 711 14.48 -14.43 1.39
C VAL A 711 14.13 -13.16 2.16
N PRO A 712 13.91 -13.23 3.48
CA PRO A 712 13.64 -12.04 4.28
C PRO A 712 14.78 -11.02 4.20
N ASP A 713 14.48 -9.81 3.70
CA ASP A 713 15.47 -8.71 3.62
C ASP A 713 15.60 -7.91 4.94
N ARG A 714 14.81 -8.29 5.97
CA ARG A 714 14.84 -7.73 7.33
C ARG A 714 14.85 -8.84 8.37
N LEU A 715 15.69 -8.71 9.39
CA LEU A 715 15.71 -9.58 10.55
C LEU A 715 14.31 -9.64 11.19
N GLY A 716 13.77 -10.85 11.33
CA GLY A 716 12.47 -11.12 11.95
C GLY A 716 11.26 -11.10 10.99
N ALA A 717 11.45 -10.71 9.72
CA ALA A 717 10.40 -10.82 8.69
C ALA A 717 10.00 -12.29 8.45
N PRO A 718 8.77 -12.55 7.97
CA PRO A 718 8.28 -13.92 7.74
C PRO A 718 9.13 -14.66 6.70
N GLU A 719 9.49 -15.91 7.00
CA GLU A 719 10.13 -16.81 6.05
C GLU A 719 9.11 -17.36 5.03
N PHE A 720 9.63 -17.92 3.93
CA PHE A 720 8.83 -18.64 2.93
C PHE A 720 8.21 -19.92 3.51
N ASP A 721 6.93 -20.17 3.23
CA ASP A 721 6.22 -21.35 3.72
C ASP A 721 6.49 -22.58 2.84
N PHE A 722 7.55 -23.31 3.16
CA PHE A 722 7.94 -24.54 2.46
C PHE A 722 6.92 -25.67 2.59
N ALA A 723 6.13 -25.72 3.67
CA ALA A 723 5.15 -26.78 3.87
C ALA A 723 3.95 -26.58 2.92
N ALA A 724 3.43 -25.34 2.85
CA ALA A 724 2.40 -24.99 1.88
C ALA A 724 2.90 -25.15 0.44
N PHE A 725 4.15 -24.76 0.17
CA PHE A 725 4.80 -24.94 -1.11
C PHE A 725 4.87 -26.39 -1.57
N ASP A 726 5.39 -27.28 -0.72
CA ASP A 726 5.50 -28.72 -1.06
C ASP A 726 4.11 -29.34 -1.27
N SER A 727 3.14 -29.00 -0.43
CA SER A 727 1.76 -29.48 -0.56
C SER A 727 1.11 -29.06 -1.88
N ALA A 728 1.28 -27.79 -2.27
CA ALA A 728 0.73 -27.25 -3.51
C ALA A 728 1.28 -27.96 -4.76
N LEU A 729 2.58 -28.24 -4.77
CA LEU A 729 3.24 -28.90 -5.90
C LEU A 729 3.02 -30.41 -5.91
N LEU A 730 2.83 -31.05 -4.74
CA LEU A 730 2.40 -32.45 -4.68
C LEU A 730 1.02 -32.66 -5.31
N GLU A 731 0.09 -31.72 -5.14
CA GLU A 731 -1.21 -31.75 -5.83
C GLU A 731 -1.06 -31.66 -7.33
N LEU A 732 -0.21 -30.75 -7.82
CA LEU A 732 0.09 -30.62 -9.25
C LEU A 732 0.72 -31.93 -9.78
N LYS A 733 1.70 -32.49 -9.07
CA LYS A 733 2.41 -33.71 -9.48
C LYS A 733 1.47 -34.91 -9.69
N LYS A 734 0.39 -35.03 -8.89
CA LYS A 734 -0.64 -36.08 -9.09
C LYS A 734 -1.29 -36.01 -10.47
N SER A 735 -1.38 -34.82 -11.08
CA SER A 735 -1.96 -34.64 -12.42
C SER A 735 -0.96 -34.85 -13.56
N LEU A 736 0.34 -34.96 -13.24
CA LEU A 736 1.43 -34.94 -14.23
C LEU A 736 2.04 -36.32 -14.56
N GLY A 737 1.67 -37.39 -13.85
CA GLY A 737 2.24 -38.71 -14.08
C GLY A 737 3.74 -38.76 -13.81
N ASP A 738 4.53 -39.25 -14.78
CA ASP A 738 5.98 -39.45 -14.66
C ASP A 738 6.83 -38.20 -14.97
N ILE A 739 6.20 -37.04 -15.20
CA ILE A 739 6.90 -35.79 -15.46
C ILE A 739 7.59 -35.28 -14.18
N ALA A 740 8.90 -35.02 -14.27
CA ALA A 740 9.68 -34.50 -13.15
C ALA A 740 9.50 -32.99 -12.97
N LEU A 741 9.45 -32.54 -11.71
CA LEU A 741 9.38 -31.12 -11.35
C LEU A 741 10.73 -30.61 -10.85
N TRP A 742 11.26 -29.58 -11.49
CA TRP A 742 12.54 -28.95 -11.18
C TRP A 742 12.36 -27.51 -10.71
N ILE A 743 13.30 -27.02 -9.88
CA ILE A 743 13.38 -25.62 -9.44
C ILE A 743 14.82 -25.12 -9.36
N GLU A 744 15.00 -23.79 -9.46
CA GLU A 744 16.31 -23.13 -9.54
C GLU A 744 16.57 -22.04 -8.45
N PRO A 745 16.45 -22.32 -7.13
CA PRO A 745 16.42 -21.29 -6.08
C PRO A 745 17.80 -20.74 -5.67
N GLY A 746 18.52 -20.07 -6.58
CA GLY A 746 19.88 -19.55 -6.33
C GLY A 746 19.99 -18.57 -5.16
N ARG A 747 19.19 -17.48 -5.16
CA ARG A 747 19.23 -16.47 -4.08
C ARG A 747 18.95 -17.07 -2.71
N TYR A 748 17.97 -17.96 -2.60
CA TYR A 748 17.58 -18.60 -1.34
C TYR A 748 18.72 -19.40 -0.70
N VAL A 749 19.52 -20.09 -1.52
CA VAL A 749 20.61 -20.93 -1.03
C VAL A 749 21.72 -20.11 -0.34
N VAL A 750 22.02 -18.91 -0.84
CA VAL A 750 23.25 -18.21 -0.47
C VAL A 750 23.06 -16.84 0.18
N ALA A 751 21.90 -16.18 0.02
CA ALA A 751 21.74 -14.78 0.43
C ALA A 751 22.06 -14.54 1.92
N GLU A 752 21.47 -15.30 2.82
CA GLU A 752 21.70 -15.19 4.27
C GLU A 752 23.03 -15.81 4.73
N ALA A 753 23.64 -16.65 3.91
CA ALA A 753 24.94 -17.26 4.22
C ALA A 753 26.09 -16.25 4.12
N GLY A 754 25.90 -15.12 3.42
CA GLY A 754 26.94 -14.12 3.23
C GLY A 754 26.67 -12.79 3.91
N VAL A 755 27.73 -12.21 4.44
CA VAL A 755 27.75 -10.82 4.96
C VAL A 755 28.88 -10.04 4.29
N LEU A 756 28.72 -8.72 4.18
CA LEU A 756 29.80 -7.80 3.83
C LEU A 756 30.24 -7.06 5.10
N LEU A 757 31.52 -7.19 5.44
CA LEU A 757 32.15 -6.46 6.53
C LEU A 757 32.90 -5.25 5.97
N ALA A 758 32.84 -4.13 6.66
CA ALA A 758 33.59 -2.93 6.30
C ALA A 758 33.97 -2.13 7.56
N LYS A 759 35.21 -1.65 7.64
CA LYS A 759 35.62 -0.71 8.68
C LYS A 759 35.01 0.66 8.41
N VAL A 760 34.59 1.32 9.48
CA VAL A 760 34.25 2.75 9.48
C VAL A 760 35.54 3.53 9.25
N THR A 761 35.51 4.39 8.23
CA THR A 761 36.63 5.28 7.89
C THR A 761 36.46 6.65 8.51
N GLN A 762 35.22 7.18 8.54
CA GLN A 762 34.95 8.51 9.07
C GLN A 762 33.47 8.71 9.40
N ILE A 763 33.20 9.64 10.32
CA ILE A 763 31.85 10.13 10.63
C ILE A 763 31.75 11.58 10.16
N LYS A 764 30.67 11.93 9.47
CA LYS A 764 30.45 13.28 8.95
C LYS A 764 29.05 13.77 9.24
N GLY A 765 28.93 14.96 9.83
CA GLY A 765 27.66 15.68 9.96
C GLY A 765 27.55 16.78 8.90
N LYS A 766 26.35 17.00 8.36
CA LYS A 766 26.02 18.16 7.52
C LYS A 766 24.61 18.65 7.88
N GLY A 767 24.53 19.62 8.79
CA GLY A 767 23.26 20.04 9.36
C GLY A 767 22.61 18.89 10.14
N HIS A 768 21.40 18.50 9.74
CA HIS A 768 20.63 17.40 10.35
C HIS A 768 21.02 16.01 9.81
N ALA A 769 21.80 15.92 8.72
CA ALA A 769 22.25 14.66 8.16
C ALA A 769 23.54 14.16 8.84
N SER A 770 23.60 12.87 9.16
CA SER A 770 24.80 12.17 9.65
C SER A 770 25.14 11.02 8.73
N PHE A 771 26.42 10.91 8.37
CA PHE A 771 26.99 9.91 7.50
C PHE A 771 28.04 9.09 8.24
N VAL A 772 28.00 7.78 8.05
CA VAL A 772 29.03 6.82 8.46
C VAL A 772 29.69 6.33 7.18
N GLY A 773 30.89 6.84 6.90
CA GLY A 773 31.71 6.38 5.78
C GLY A 773 32.35 5.05 6.13
N VAL A 774 32.29 4.09 5.20
CA VAL A 774 32.92 2.77 5.34
C VAL A 774 33.92 2.50 4.21
N ALA A 775 34.79 1.51 4.41
CA ALA A 775 35.93 1.24 3.53
C ALA A 775 35.57 0.71 2.13
N THR A 776 34.32 0.35 1.87
CA THR A 776 33.84 -0.13 0.57
C THR A 776 32.44 0.42 0.29
N GLY A 777 32.02 0.41 -0.97
CA GLY A 777 30.73 0.92 -1.38
C GLY A 777 30.03 0.05 -2.42
N MET A 778 29.31 0.72 -3.31
CA MET A 778 28.60 0.15 -4.45
C MET A 778 29.51 -0.66 -5.38
N ASN A 779 30.83 -0.42 -5.36
CA ASN A 779 31.79 -1.24 -6.09
C ASN A 779 31.81 -2.69 -5.60
N SER A 780 31.55 -2.94 -4.31
CA SER A 780 31.38 -4.28 -3.76
C SER A 780 29.92 -4.72 -3.77
N LEU A 781 29.01 -3.85 -3.32
CA LEU A 781 27.58 -4.16 -3.20
C LEU A 781 26.74 -3.10 -3.93
N ILE A 782 26.54 -3.31 -5.23
CA ILE A 782 25.83 -2.35 -6.09
C ILE A 782 24.31 -2.35 -5.89
N ARG A 783 23.74 -3.38 -5.27
CA ARG A 783 22.28 -3.62 -5.21
C ARG A 783 21.47 -2.48 -4.59
N PRO A 784 21.89 -1.85 -3.48
CA PRO A 784 21.21 -0.67 -2.94
C PRO A 784 21.15 0.48 -3.96
N ALA A 785 22.25 0.73 -4.66
CA ALA A 785 22.35 1.79 -5.67
C ALA A 785 21.58 1.48 -6.95
N LEU A 786 21.56 0.21 -7.38
CA LEU A 786 21.00 -0.20 -8.67
C LEU A 786 19.46 -0.31 -8.64
N TYR A 787 18.90 -0.86 -7.56
CA TYR A 787 17.46 -1.13 -7.48
C TYR A 787 16.92 -1.05 -6.04
N GLY A 788 17.57 -0.27 -5.16
CA GLY A 788 17.06 0.04 -3.82
C GLY A 788 17.04 -1.14 -2.85
N ALA A 789 17.88 -2.16 -3.04
CA ALA A 789 17.89 -3.34 -2.18
C ALA A 789 18.12 -3.00 -0.70
N HIS A 790 17.25 -3.49 0.17
CA HIS A 790 17.42 -3.36 1.61
C HIS A 790 18.39 -4.42 2.15
N HIS A 791 19.29 -3.98 3.03
CA HIS A 791 20.13 -4.85 3.85
C HIS A 791 20.15 -4.31 5.27
N ASP A 792 20.04 -5.19 6.27
CA ASP A 792 20.29 -4.79 7.65
C ASP A 792 21.76 -4.46 7.85
N ILE A 793 22.02 -3.33 8.50
CA ILE A 793 23.37 -2.83 8.77
C ILE A 793 23.53 -2.66 10.26
N VAL A 794 24.55 -3.29 10.84
CA VAL A 794 24.84 -3.23 12.28
C VAL A 794 26.30 -2.87 12.50
N ASN A 795 26.59 -2.12 13.56
CA ASN A 795 27.96 -1.96 14.04
C ASN A 795 28.30 -3.22 14.85
N LEU A 796 29.05 -4.14 14.25
CA LEU A 796 29.39 -5.42 14.85
C LEU A 796 30.32 -5.26 16.07
N THR A 797 31.11 -4.18 16.11
CA THR A 797 32.00 -3.85 17.23
C THR A 797 31.19 -3.46 18.45
N ARG A 798 30.13 -2.68 18.25
CA ARG A 798 29.31 -2.06 19.32
C ARG A 798 27.88 -2.56 19.37
N ILE A 799 27.65 -3.81 18.98
CA ILE A 799 26.30 -4.37 18.80
C ILE A 799 25.43 -4.38 20.07
N GLU A 800 26.06 -4.27 21.25
CA GLU A 800 25.40 -4.25 22.56
C GLU A 800 25.00 -2.83 23.01
N ASP A 801 25.50 -1.79 22.33
CA ASP A 801 25.21 -0.41 22.67
C ASP A 801 23.79 -0.03 22.23
N GLN A 802 22.98 0.44 23.18
CA GLN A 802 21.56 0.72 22.97
C GLN A 802 21.27 2.18 22.61
N ASP A 803 22.21 3.10 22.86
CA ASP A 803 22.05 4.49 22.41
C ASP A 803 22.35 4.57 20.92
N THR A 804 21.32 4.85 20.11
CA THR A 804 21.44 4.85 18.66
C THR A 804 21.40 6.25 18.03
N MET A 805 22.35 6.43 17.14
CA MET A 805 22.39 7.17 15.89
C MET A 805 21.44 6.83 14.74
N LEU A 806 20.67 7.75 14.16
CA LEU A 806 20.32 7.56 12.74
C LEU A 806 21.50 8.05 11.88
N CYS A 807 21.90 7.27 10.87
CA CYS A 807 23.00 7.60 9.95
C CYS A 807 22.75 7.03 8.55
N ASP A 808 23.26 7.69 7.50
CA ASP A 808 23.40 7.07 6.18
C ASP A 808 24.77 6.39 6.12
N VAL A 809 24.79 5.12 5.68
CA VAL A 809 26.02 4.32 5.55
C VAL A 809 26.46 4.39 4.09
N VAL A 810 27.61 5.01 3.87
CA VAL A 810 28.09 5.38 2.52
C VAL A 810 29.49 4.83 2.25
N GLY A 811 29.76 4.54 0.99
CA GLY A 811 31.08 4.07 0.56
C GLY A 811 32.03 5.20 0.12
N PRO A 812 33.24 4.83 -0.37
CA PRO A 812 34.26 5.78 -0.83
C PRO A 812 34.25 6.02 -2.35
N ILE A 813 33.23 5.56 -3.07
CA ILE A 813 33.10 5.72 -4.53
C ILE A 813 32.59 7.12 -4.84
N CYS A 814 33.17 7.77 -5.86
CA CYS A 814 32.77 9.10 -6.28
C CYS A 814 31.53 9.03 -7.19
N GLU A 815 30.43 8.55 -6.63
CA GLU A 815 29.13 8.44 -7.28
C GLU A 815 28.05 8.81 -6.26
N THR A 816 27.01 9.53 -6.69
CA THR A 816 25.95 9.99 -5.80
C THR A 816 25.17 8.81 -5.22
N GLY A 817 25.06 7.72 -6.00
CA GLY A 817 24.42 6.48 -5.59
C GLY A 817 25.24 5.59 -4.65
N ASP A 818 26.45 5.99 -4.21
CA ASP A 818 27.29 5.17 -3.31
C ASP A 818 26.80 5.17 -1.86
N VAL A 819 25.58 4.69 -1.67
CA VAL A 819 24.90 4.56 -0.39
C VAL A 819 24.52 3.10 -0.20
N LEU A 820 25.08 2.49 0.85
CA LEU A 820 24.78 1.10 1.22
C LEU A 820 23.49 1.01 2.06
N GLY A 821 23.11 2.10 2.71
CA GLY A 821 21.82 2.18 3.39
C GLY A 821 21.51 3.56 3.96
N HIS A 822 20.29 4.01 3.73
CA HIS A 822 19.76 5.26 4.28
C HIS A 822 19.14 5.05 5.67
N SER A 823 19.22 6.08 6.52
CA SER A 823 18.54 6.14 7.82
C SER A 823 18.69 4.89 8.69
N ARG A 824 19.92 4.35 8.76
CA ARG A 824 20.27 3.19 9.59
C ARG A 824 20.45 3.60 11.03
N ALA A 825 19.87 2.81 11.95
CA ALA A 825 20.11 2.97 13.38
C ALA A 825 21.43 2.28 13.75
N LEU A 826 22.50 3.05 13.96
CA LEU A 826 23.78 2.55 14.47
C LEU A 826 24.07 3.14 15.86
N PRO A 827 24.87 2.48 16.70
CA PRO A 827 25.29 3.04 17.99
C PRO A 827 25.83 4.46 17.87
N ARG A 828 25.41 5.36 18.76
CA ARG A 828 25.87 6.76 18.78
C ARG A 828 27.38 6.85 18.96
N GLY A 829 27.97 5.89 19.68
CA GLY A 829 29.42 5.76 19.83
C GLY A 829 30.17 5.23 18.60
N THR A 830 29.51 5.01 17.44
CA THR A 830 30.18 4.53 16.22
C THR A 830 31.31 5.48 15.81
N GLN A 831 32.51 4.93 15.59
CA GLN A 831 33.71 5.71 15.30
C GLN A 831 34.63 5.01 14.29
N GLU A 832 35.64 5.72 13.81
CA GLU A 832 36.69 5.16 12.94
C GLU A 832 37.28 3.87 13.54
N GLY A 833 37.49 2.87 12.67
CA GLY A 833 38.01 1.56 13.03
C GLY A 833 36.97 0.55 13.48
N ASP A 834 35.74 0.98 13.84
CA ASP A 834 34.65 0.05 14.12
C ASP A 834 34.32 -0.78 12.87
N VAL A 835 34.02 -2.06 13.06
CA VAL A 835 33.55 -2.95 11.99
C VAL A 835 32.04 -2.88 11.89
N VAL A 836 31.55 -2.49 10.71
CA VAL A 836 30.14 -2.55 10.30
C VAL A 836 29.90 -3.81 9.48
N LEU A 837 28.76 -4.46 9.72
CA LEU A 837 28.29 -5.63 9.01
C LEU A 837 27.03 -5.28 8.23
N ILE A 838 27.02 -5.59 6.93
CA ILE A 838 25.86 -5.56 6.04
C ILE A 838 25.40 -7.01 5.83
N ALA A 839 24.19 -7.33 6.31
CA ALA A 839 23.63 -8.67 6.31
C ALA A 839 23.03 -9.08 4.96
N THR A 840 22.76 -10.38 4.77
CA THR A 840 22.06 -10.94 3.60
C THR A 840 22.72 -10.56 2.25
N ALA A 841 24.04 -10.47 2.26
CA ALA A 841 24.86 -10.00 1.14
C ALA A 841 25.51 -11.15 0.34
N GLY A 842 25.11 -12.41 0.61
CA GLY A 842 25.70 -13.58 -0.04
C GLY A 842 25.31 -13.79 -1.49
N ALA A 843 24.15 -13.27 -1.91
CA ALA A 843 23.65 -13.35 -3.28
C ALA A 843 23.77 -11.99 -3.98
N TYR A 844 24.28 -11.99 -5.22
CA TYR A 844 24.40 -10.81 -6.07
C TYR A 844 25.22 -9.66 -5.45
N GLY A 845 26.08 -9.98 -4.49
CA GLY A 845 27.08 -9.08 -3.91
C GLY A 845 28.34 -9.12 -4.74
N ALA A 846 29.31 -9.95 -4.32
CA ALA A 846 30.58 -10.14 -5.02
C ALA A 846 30.43 -10.44 -6.51
N SER A 847 29.41 -11.21 -6.93
CA SER A 847 29.16 -11.54 -8.35
C SER A 847 28.77 -10.34 -9.23
N MET A 848 28.29 -9.24 -8.62
CA MET A 848 28.00 -7.98 -9.30
C MET A 848 28.99 -6.86 -8.96
N SER A 849 30.11 -7.21 -8.31
CA SER A 849 31.14 -6.24 -7.95
C SER A 849 31.90 -5.71 -9.17
N SER A 850 32.47 -4.52 -9.04
CA SER A 850 33.21 -3.86 -10.11
C SER A 850 34.44 -3.14 -9.58
N ASN A 851 35.38 -2.84 -10.49
CA ASN A 851 36.53 -1.98 -10.20
C ASN A 851 36.26 -0.51 -10.57
N TYR A 852 35.00 -0.06 -10.45
CA TYR A 852 34.65 1.34 -10.72
C TYR A 852 35.47 2.29 -9.81
N ASN A 853 35.85 3.45 -10.35
CA ASN A 853 36.86 4.35 -9.77
C ASN A 853 38.25 3.70 -9.51
N LEU A 854 38.56 2.57 -10.17
CA LEU A 854 39.77 1.77 -9.93
C LEU A 854 39.94 1.34 -8.46
N ARG A 855 38.82 1.21 -7.74
CA ARG A 855 38.80 0.72 -6.36
C ARG A 855 38.42 -0.75 -6.35
N ALA A 856 39.31 -1.57 -5.81
CA ALA A 856 39.07 -3.00 -5.68
C ALA A 856 37.83 -3.27 -4.81
N PRO A 857 36.97 -4.23 -5.20
CA PRO A 857 35.90 -4.70 -4.33
C PRO A 857 36.46 -5.49 -3.14
N ALA A 858 35.61 -5.72 -2.14
CA ALA A 858 35.93 -6.49 -0.95
C ALA A 858 36.28 -7.94 -1.33
N GLU A 859 37.34 -8.47 -0.72
CA GLU A 859 37.78 -9.86 -0.95
C GLU A 859 36.80 -10.87 -0.35
N GLU A 860 36.65 -12.02 -1.01
CA GLU A 860 35.81 -13.12 -0.55
C GLU A 860 36.55 -14.05 0.41
N CYS A 861 35.96 -14.30 1.57
CA CYS A 861 36.47 -15.19 2.62
C CYS A 861 35.41 -16.24 2.99
N VAL A 862 35.87 -17.42 3.39
CA VAL A 862 35.01 -18.48 3.91
C VAL A 862 35.37 -18.75 5.36
N LEU A 863 34.39 -18.77 6.25
CA LEU A 863 34.60 -19.18 7.63
C LEU A 863 34.65 -20.70 7.72
N VAL A 864 35.84 -21.25 7.88
CA VAL A 864 36.06 -22.64 8.28
C VAL A 864 36.19 -22.63 9.80
N ILE A 865 35.23 -23.19 10.52
CA ILE A 865 35.35 -23.46 11.96
C ILE A 865 35.71 -24.92 12.14
#